data_AF-R4WFV0-F1
#
_entry.id   AF-R4WFV0-F1
#
_cell.length_a   1.000
_cell.length_b   1.000
_cell.length_c   1.000
_cell.angle_alpha   90.00
_cell.angle_beta   90.00
_cell.angle_gamma   90.00
#
_symmetry.space_group_name_H-M   'P 1'
#
loop_
_entity.id
_entity.type
_entity.pdbx_description
1 polymer ?
#
loop_
_entity_poly.entity_id
_entity_poly.type
_entity_poly.pdbx_seq_one_letter_code
_entity_poly.pdbx_strand_id
1 'polypeptide(L)'
;MYTASAGNHGIAIAHVAQTLGFPCVVYVPVNASELKLRRLIQHGASVEQVGRDLHEAAEVAKEHAVATGGAFISPFSHEDVIGGQGSLALEVLEDIDAPIDTVIAPLGGGGLIAGISPVFKTHDLQTRVIGVHPEVFQRRLLSPGDAALSKPVRPTLADGLAVQHDVLDGELEARVRGALDGFELASEADIGNAVIAMLHNESVLAEGAGAIALVPLIRDLDAKQFRGNVVVIVSGGNIASASVTKCLMTSVDDPRVSALLGHRSARLASETVRKDRCSETDARGAITPLSLNVSSIWATLLATLSRKFATLFDELQQHAEYVDHHRLDAHAHVARHVVDATRSAIERLDATLRTPHSDADRRATYRLMIQEYSFLRNSLSWSSASSDQSRCVMFFDPQENSGATVNYDRYGSMLLRKKEISLLQSLGFDVAQNDLLLVSSGQAAYGVIESFLLSEVLHAGTVIATSPYIYFEALEQLQRLRHVYLHRAPSWHPNSLIELVEREDARVVFLDPLANLGTMNSIDLQAFAVRLSGRDWSNRWFVIDGTMVSGGINVFSIFNKPEHPKLLYYESGSKYLQLGLDLQMAGVVVCRKSVSDKLAIARRNLGAVMYQSSISRFPDYDRRIYLTRMALLTRNAEALFARLKDDAELSEHLDPGYPSNWGNLGWAHGGGVVAVRLRKTGLNNHACLDALIDQLLEECRRARVALTKGVSFGFSTTRVSAAAAMADNMPPFLRFSVGEETPEEMAKLTEVIVRTIAEFVRAGAALLS
;
A
#
# COMPACT_ATOMS: atom_id res chain seq x y z
N MET A 1 30.36 25.53 23.46
CA MET A 1 29.93 24.20 23.91
C MET A 1 30.31 23.21 22.84
N TYR A 2 30.83 22.06 23.24
CA TYR A 2 31.33 21.00 22.37
C TYR A 2 30.64 19.68 22.72
N THR A 3 30.29 18.87 21.75
CA THR A 3 29.69 17.54 21.97
C THR A 3 29.88 16.66 20.74
N ALA A 4 29.86 15.34 20.89
CA ALA A 4 29.88 14.40 19.78
C ALA A 4 28.60 13.57 19.76
N SER A 5 27.65 13.91 18.88
CA SER A 5 26.40 13.16 18.70
C SER A 5 25.64 13.59 17.45
N ALA A 6 25.31 12.62 16.58
CA ALA A 6 24.35 12.81 15.50
C ALA A 6 22.88 12.57 15.93
N GLY A 7 22.63 12.35 17.23
CA GLY A 7 21.32 11.98 17.77
C GLY A 7 20.70 13.05 18.67
N ASN A 8 19.74 12.62 19.51
CA ASN A 8 18.95 13.50 20.38
C ASN A 8 19.80 14.40 21.29
N HIS A 9 20.95 13.92 21.81
CA HIS A 9 21.87 14.74 22.61
C HIS A 9 22.48 15.91 21.83
N GLY A 10 22.89 15.69 20.58
CA GLY A 10 23.43 16.76 19.74
C GLY A 10 22.40 17.87 19.48
N ILE A 11 21.14 17.48 19.29
CA ILE A 11 19.99 18.39 19.13
C ILE A 11 19.72 19.14 20.45
N ALA A 12 19.72 18.45 21.59
CA ALA A 12 19.51 19.06 22.91
C ALA A 12 20.59 20.10 23.25
N ILE A 13 21.87 19.76 23.08
CA ILE A 13 22.98 20.69 23.34
C ILE A 13 22.99 21.86 22.34
N ALA A 14 22.62 21.65 21.07
CA ALA A 14 22.42 22.73 20.11
C ALA A 14 21.31 23.70 20.58
N HIS A 15 20.15 23.18 20.96
CA HIS A 15 19.02 23.98 21.42
C HIS A 15 19.31 24.74 22.73
N VAL A 16 19.96 24.10 23.71
CA VAL A 16 20.35 24.75 24.98
C VAL A 16 21.38 25.85 24.72
N ALA A 17 22.40 25.59 23.91
CA ALA A 17 23.41 26.58 23.55
C ALA A 17 22.80 27.78 22.81
N GLN A 18 21.92 27.53 21.84
CA GLN A 18 21.17 28.55 21.11
C GLN A 18 20.31 29.41 22.06
N THR A 19 19.61 28.78 23.01
CA THR A 19 18.75 29.45 24.00
C THR A 19 19.54 30.32 24.96
N LEU A 20 20.75 29.89 25.35
CA LEU A 20 21.64 30.62 26.25
C LEU A 20 22.60 31.59 25.52
N GLY A 21 22.55 31.67 24.19
CA GLY A 21 23.42 32.53 23.38
C GLY A 21 24.88 32.07 23.28
N PHE A 22 25.19 30.80 23.58
CA PHE A 22 26.53 30.24 23.48
C PHE A 22 26.80 29.59 22.11
N PRO A 23 28.03 29.69 21.56
CA PRO A 23 28.40 28.96 20.36
C PRO A 23 28.42 27.44 20.61
N CYS A 24 27.90 26.67 19.67
CA CYS A 24 27.84 25.20 19.74
C CYS A 24 28.50 24.56 18.53
N VAL A 25 29.40 23.62 18.77
CA VAL A 25 30.01 22.78 17.73
C VAL A 25 29.72 21.32 18.05
N VAL A 26 29.00 20.66 17.13
CA VAL A 26 28.59 19.26 17.24
C VAL A 26 29.42 18.41 16.29
N TYR A 27 30.18 17.48 16.84
CA TYR A 27 31.07 16.58 16.11
C TYR A 27 30.32 15.31 15.74
N VAL A 28 30.47 14.87 14.50
CA VAL A 28 29.81 13.70 13.96
C VAL A 28 30.74 12.96 12.99
N PRO A 29 30.57 11.63 12.80
CA PRO A 29 31.38 10.88 11.84
C PRO A 29 31.16 11.35 10.40
N VAL A 30 32.16 11.15 9.52
CA VAL A 30 32.08 11.51 8.08
C VAL A 30 31.02 10.74 7.28
N ASN A 31 30.35 9.76 7.89
CA ASN A 31 29.25 8.97 7.31
C ASN A 31 27.87 9.25 7.97
N ALA A 32 27.78 10.29 8.81
CA ALA A 32 26.52 10.69 9.45
C ALA A 32 25.44 11.06 8.41
N SER A 33 24.20 10.62 8.64
CA SER A 33 23.14 10.78 7.64
C SER A 33 22.69 12.23 7.48
N GLU A 34 22.44 12.65 6.24
CA GLU A 34 22.12 14.05 5.92
C GLU A 34 20.88 14.58 6.67
N LEU A 35 19.92 13.70 6.99
CA LEU A 35 18.75 14.02 7.81
C LEU A 35 19.15 14.46 9.23
N LYS A 36 20.13 13.79 9.84
CA LYS A 36 20.65 14.10 11.18
C LYS A 36 21.50 15.39 11.13
N LEU A 37 22.35 15.54 10.12
CA LEU A 37 23.13 16.78 9.87
C LEU A 37 22.23 18.01 9.74
N ARG A 38 21.21 17.96 8.87
CA ARG A 38 20.28 19.08 8.63
C ARG A 38 19.56 19.54 9.89
N ARG A 39 19.18 18.61 10.79
CA ARG A 39 18.52 18.95 12.06
C ARG A 39 19.45 19.69 13.02
N LEU A 40 20.69 19.25 13.19
CA LEU A 40 21.68 19.95 14.03
C LEU A 40 21.90 21.40 13.55
N ILE A 41 22.01 21.59 12.23
CA ILE A 41 22.13 22.92 11.60
C ILE A 41 20.87 23.78 11.82
N GLN A 42 19.67 23.19 11.75
CA GLN A 42 18.41 23.89 12.05
C GLN A 42 18.31 24.36 13.50
N HIS A 43 18.92 23.65 14.45
CA HIS A 43 19.05 24.07 15.86
C HIS A 43 20.27 25.00 16.11
N GLY A 44 20.88 25.54 15.06
CA GLY A 44 21.90 26.59 15.17
C GLY A 44 23.31 26.12 15.54
N ALA A 45 23.57 24.80 15.55
CA ALA A 45 24.91 24.29 15.76
C ALA A 45 25.77 24.36 14.49
N SER A 46 27.06 24.68 14.66
CA SER A 46 28.09 24.32 13.69
C SER A 46 28.29 22.80 13.76
N VAL A 47 28.42 22.12 12.61
CA VAL A 47 28.54 20.66 12.55
C VAL A 47 29.84 20.27 11.86
N GLU A 48 30.74 19.63 12.60
CA GLU A 48 32.04 19.18 12.12
C GLU A 48 32.00 17.68 11.81
N GLN A 49 32.27 17.32 10.55
CA GLN A 49 32.29 15.94 10.08
C GLN A 49 33.73 15.41 10.10
N VAL A 50 34.08 14.67 11.15
CA VAL A 50 35.42 14.13 11.40
C VAL A 50 35.35 12.74 12.01
N GLY A 51 36.40 11.94 11.79
CA GLY A 51 36.45 10.56 12.28
C GLY A 51 35.57 9.58 11.49
N ARG A 52 35.92 8.30 11.60
CA ARG A 52 35.26 7.15 10.96
C ARG A 52 34.04 6.68 11.76
N ASP A 53 34.04 6.94 13.06
CA ASP A 53 33.01 6.60 14.03
C ASP A 53 32.88 7.69 15.11
N LEU A 54 31.94 7.51 16.03
CA LEU A 54 31.59 8.51 17.04
C LEU A 54 32.67 8.67 18.13
N HIS A 55 33.54 7.68 18.33
CA HIS A 55 34.63 7.77 19.29
C HIS A 55 35.76 8.64 18.73
N GLU A 56 36.16 8.44 17.47
CA GLU A 56 37.09 9.35 16.79
C GLU A 56 36.55 10.80 16.72
N ALA A 57 35.24 10.97 16.49
CA ALA A 57 34.60 12.29 16.54
C ALA A 57 34.60 12.91 17.95
N ALA A 58 34.51 12.10 19.00
CA ALA A 58 34.56 12.55 20.40
C ALA A 58 35.97 12.98 20.82
N GLU A 59 37.03 12.30 20.39
CA GLU A 59 38.41 12.71 20.70
C GLU A 59 38.70 14.11 20.14
N VAL A 60 38.41 14.36 18.86
CA VAL A 60 38.60 15.67 18.24
C VAL A 60 37.75 16.76 18.93
N ALA A 61 36.53 16.41 19.38
CA ALA A 61 35.69 17.33 20.14
C ALA A 61 36.27 17.71 21.51
N LYS A 62 36.91 16.76 22.21
CA LYS A 62 37.60 16.98 23.49
C LYS A 62 38.87 17.82 23.29
N GLU A 63 39.70 17.46 22.31
CA GLU A 63 40.92 18.20 21.96
C GLU A 63 40.61 19.66 21.63
N HIS A 64 39.61 19.91 20.78
CA HIS A 64 39.20 21.26 20.41
C HIS A 64 38.63 22.02 21.62
N ALA A 65 37.80 21.39 22.45
CA ALA A 65 37.27 22.01 23.67
C ALA A 65 38.39 22.48 24.61
N VAL A 66 39.41 21.65 24.84
CA VAL A 66 40.61 22.02 25.63
C VAL A 66 41.37 23.16 24.95
N ALA A 67 41.59 23.09 23.64
CA ALA A 67 42.35 24.09 22.89
C ALA A 67 41.69 25.49 22.84
N THR A 68 40.36 25.58 22.96
CA THR A 68 39.61 26.85 22.97
C THR A 68 39.14 27.28 24.36
N GLY A 69 39.37 26.48 25.40
CA GLY A 69 38.86 26.75 26.76
C GLY A 69 37.34 26.55 26.90
N GLY A 70 36.73 25.74 26.03
CA GLY A 70 35.31 25.40 26.07
C GLY A 70 35.01 24.10 26.82
N ALA A 71 33.76 23.91 27.22
CA ALA A 71 33.29 22.66 27.81
C ALA A 71 32.87 21.63 26.74
N PHE A 72 33.36 20.39 26.87
CA PHE A 72 32.84 19.21 26.18
C PHE A 72 31.77 18.53 27.05
N ILE A 73 30.56 18.33 26.50
CA ILE A 73 29.40 17.79 27.22
C ILE A 73 29.09 16.40 26.69
N SER A 74 29.60 15.38 27.39
CA SER A 74 29.42 13.97 27.03
C SER A 74 27.94 13.57 26.95
N PRO A 75 27.51 12.78 25.95
CA PRO A 75 26.14 12.26 25.85
C PRO A 75 25.74 11.25 26.93
N PHE A 76 26.66 10.83 27.80
CA PHE A 76 26.41 9.74 28.75
C PHE A 76 27.20 9.81 30.07
N SER A 77 28.38 10.45 30.11
CA SER A 77 29.26 10.49 31.29
C SER A 77 29.35 11.84 32.00
N HIS A 78 28.66 12.88 31.51
CA HIS A 78 28.57 14.16 32.21
C HIS A 78 27.52 14.08 33.34
N GLU A 79 27.87 14.44 34.57
CA GLU A 79 26.99 14.18 35.73
C GLU A 79 25.63 14.89 35.64
N ASP A 80 25.60 16.17 35.22
CA ASP A 80 24.33 16.88 34.97
C ASP A 80 23.46 16.23 33.89
N VAL A 81 24.07 15.55 32.91
CA VAL A 81 23.31 14.82 31.87
C VAL A 81 22.73 13.54 32.47
N ILE A 82 23.48 12.81 33.30
CA ILE A 82 22.97 11.63 34.02
C ILE A 82 21.84 12.03 34.97
N GLY A 83 22.01 13.11 35.74
CA GLY A 83 20.97 13.66 36.61
C GLY A 83 19.73 14.12 35.85
N GLY A 84 19.90 14.77 34.69
CA GLY A 84 18.82 15.15 33.78
C GLY A 84 18.05 13.94 33.23
N GLN A 85 18.72 12.85 32.85
CA GLN A 85 18.04 11.60 32.47
C GLN A 85 17.25 10.99 33.65
N GLY A 86 17.58 11.33 34.89
CA GLY A 86 16.84 10.93 36.08
C GLY A 86 15.47 11.62 36.24
N SER A 87 15.21 12.79 35.62
CA SER A 87 13.90 13.45 35.74
C SER A 87 12.78 12.64 35.10
N LEU A 88 13.09 11.92 34.01
CA LEU A 88 12.17 11.01 33.34
C LEU A 88 11.61 9.94 34.29
N ALA A 89 12.39 9.50 35.28
CA ALA A 89 11.92 8.56 36.29
C ALA A 89 11.00 9.22 37.33
N LEU A 90 11.14 10.52 37.58
CA LEU A 90 10.18 11.28 38.40
C LEU A 90 8.87 11.49 37.64
N GLU A 91 8.94 11.88 36.36
CA GLU A 91 7.78 12.03 35.48
C GLU A 91 6.94 10.73 35.42
N VAL A 92 7.60 9.57 35.26
CA VAL A 92 6.94 8.24 35.31
C VAL A 92 6.31 7.94 36.67
N LEU A 93 6.91 8.37 37.79
CA LEU A 93 6.37 8.17 39.14
C LEU A 93 5.27 9.19 39.51
N GLU A 94 5.16 10.30 38.79
CA GLU A 94 4.05 11.27 38.90
C GLU A 94 2.83 10.84 38.06
N ASP A 95 3.04 10.23 36.90
CA ASP A 95 1.97 9.75 36.00
C ASP A 95 1.37 8.38 36.41
N ILE A 96 2.10 7.52 37.13
CA ILE A 96 1.69 6.13 37.43
C ILE A 96 1.40 5.93 38.92
N ASP A 97 0.11 5.99 39.30
CA ASP A 97 -0.40 5.64 40.65
C ASP A 97 -0.50 4.09 40.83
N ALA A 98 0.62 3.40 40.65
CA ALA A 98 0.75 1.95 40.86
C ALA A 98 2.22 1.54 41.13
N PRO A 99 2.47 0.47 41.92
CA PRO A 99 3.83 -0.07 42.09
C PRO A 99 4.44 -0.50 40.76
N ILE A 100 5.75 -0.29 40.55
CA ILE A 100 6.44 -0.63 39.29
C ILE A 100 7.34 -1.85 39.51
N ASP A 101 6.93 -3.01 39.01
CA ASP A 101 7.68 -4.27 39.15
C ASP A 101 8.95 -4.29 38.29
N THR A 102 8.94 -3.68 37.10
CA THR A 102 10.08 -3.68 36.18
C THR A 102 10.08 -2.47 35.24
N VAL A 103 11.26 -1.87 35.05
CA VAL A 103 11.54 -0.82 34.06
C VAL A 103 12.48 -1.38 33.00
N ILE A 104 12.09 -1.29 31.74
CA ILE A 104 12.90 -1.72 30.58
C ILE A 104 13.31 -0.49 29.77
N ALA A 105 14.60 -0.33 29.51
CA ALA A 105 15.13 0.87 28.84
C ALA A 105 16.28 0.59 27.85
N PRO A 106 16.50 1.47 26.85
CA PRO A 106 17.60 1.32 25.90
C PRO A 106 18.97 1.51 26.57
N LEU A 107 19.90 0.60 26.30
CA LEU A 107 21.26 0.65 26.83
C LEU A 107 22.25 0.92 25.69
N GLY A 108 22.85 2.11 25.71
CA GLY A 108 23.91 2.55 24.80
C GLY A 108 25.19 2.87 25.56
N GLY A 109 25.48 4.16 25.73
CA GLY A 109 26.54 4.65 26.62
C GLY A 109 26.21 4.61 28.12
N GLY A 110 25.04 4.07 28.53
CA GLY A 110 24.70 3.82 29.94
C GLY A 110 24.13 4.99 30.75
N GLY A 111 24.34 6.25 30.35
CA GLY A 111 23.92 7.44 31.10
C GLY A 111 22.43 7.47 31.49
N LEU A 112 21.52 7.04 30.60
CA LEU A 112 20.08 6.91 30.90
C LEU A 112 19.82 5.95 32.07
N ILE A 113 20.34 4.73 32.00
CA ILE A 113 20.21 3.70 33.05
C ILE A 113 20.79 4.20 34.39
N ALA A 114 21.94 4.88 34.34
CA ALA A 114 22.59 5.43 35.53
C ALA A 114 21.79 6.58 36.18
N GLY A 115 20.99 7.31 35.40
CA GLY A 115 20.10 8.37 35.89
C GLY A 115 18.79 7.84 36.48
N ILE A 116 18.10 6.96 35.76
CA ILE A 116 16.75 6.49 36.15
C ILE A 116 16.76 5.49 37.31
N SER A 117 17.76 4.59 37.37
CA SER A 117 17.73 3.45 38.31
C SER A 117 17.79 3.89 39.78
N PRO A 118 18.64 4.85 40.19
CA PRO A 118 18.63 5.37 41.56
C PRO A 118 17.29 6.00 41.95
N VAL A 119 16.56 6.61 41.03
CA VAL A 119 15.26 7.24 41.31
C VAL A 119 14.21 6.16 41.57
N PHE A 120 14.04 5.21 40.67
CA PHE A 120 13.12 4.09 40.85
C PHE A 120 13.42 3.28 42.13
N LYS A 121 14.70 2.94 42.37
CA LYS A 121 15.12 2.17 43.56
C LYS A 121 15.07 2.96 44.87
N THR A 122 14.94 4.29 44.81
CA THR A 122 14.65 5.13 45.99
C THR A 122 13.15 5.11 46.33
N HIS A 123 12.27 4.91 45.34
CA HIS A 123 10.83 4.76 45.54
C HIS A 123 10.48 3.32 45.99
N ASP A 124 10.95 2.29 45.25
CA ASP A 124 10.85 0.89 45.65
C ASP A 124 12.13 0.12 45.31
N LEU A 125 12.76 -0.46 46.35
CA LEU A 125 13.95 -1.30 46.25
C LEU A 125 13.70 -2.63 45.52
N GLN A 126 12.45 -3.00 45.23
CA GLN A 126 12.09 -4.19 44.43
C GLN A 126 11.98 -3.91 42.93
N THR A 127 11.90 -2.65 42.48
CA THR A 127 11.79 -2.31 41.05
C THR A 127 13.05 -2.75 40.29
N ARG A 128 12.89 -3.71 39.37
CA ARG A 128 13.97 -4.21 38.54
C ARG A 128 14.22 -3.30 37.35
N VAL A 129 15.48 -2.94 37.07
CA VAL A 129 15.87 -2.14 35.90
C VAL A 129 16.63 -3.02 34.91
N ILE A 130 16.08 -3.16 33.70
CA ILE A 130 16.56 -4.03 32.63
C ILE A 130 17.00 -3.19 31.42
N GLY A 131 18.27 -3.29 31.04
CA GLY A 131 18.83 -2.60 29.88
C GLY A 131 18.81 -3.46 28.62
N VAL A 132 18.35 -2.93 27.49
CA VAL A 132 18.34 -3.68 26.20
C VAL A 132 19.41 -3.14 25.25
N HIS A 133 20.28 -4.02 24.75
CA HIS A 133 21.48 -3.68 23.96
C HIS A 133 21.45 -4.39 22.59
N PRO A 134 21.95 -3.77 21.50
CA PRO A 134 22.17 -4.48 20.24
C PRO A 134 23.17 -5.63 20.37
N GLU A 135 22.76 -6.84 20.02
CA GLU A 135 23.56 -8.08 20.05
C GLU A 135 24.88 -7.93 19.27
N VAL A 136 24.86 -7.17 18.18
CA VAL A 136 25.97 -6.98 17.26
C VAL A 136 27.22 -6.32 17.88
N PHE A 137 27.11 -5.71 19.08
CA PHE A 137 28.28 -5.19 19.81
C PHE A 137 28.94 -6.22 20.74
N GLN A 138 28.30 -7.38 20.97
CA GLN A 138 28.86 -8.53 21.70
C GLN A 138 29.36 -8.22 23.14
N ARG A 139 28.72 -7.25 23.81
CA ARG A 139 29.06 -6.78 25.17
C ARG A 139 28.54 -7.73 26.26
N ARG A 140 29.29 -7.86 27.36
CA ARG A 140 28.97 -8.75 28.51
C ARG A 140 28.93 -7.95 29.82
N LEU A 141 27.99 -7.01 29.91
CA LEU A 141 28.00 -5.87 30.84
C LEU A 141 27.95 -6.24 32.34
N LEU A 142 27.57 -7.46 32.69
CA LEU A 142 27.55 -7.98 34.06
C LEU A 142 28.75 -8.90 34.41
N SER A 143 29.74 -9.04 33.51
CA SER A 143 30.96 -9.83 33.78
C SER A 143 32.02 -9.01 34.54
N PRO A 144 32.58 -9.49 35.67
CA PRO A 144 33.64 -8.78 36.38
C PRO A 144 34.91 -8.60 35.54
N GLY A 145 35.49 -7.40 35.55
CA GLY A 145 36.79 -7.08 34.94
C GLY A 145 36.80 -6.89 33.43
N ASP A 146 35.65 -6.97 32.75
CA ASP A 146 35.54 -6.82 31.31
C ASP A 146 35.05 -5.40 30.97
N ALA A 147 35.93 -4.55 30.41
CA ALA A 147 35.61 -3.16 30.02
C ALA A 147 34.72 -3.17 28.76
N ALA A 148 33.44 -3.48 28.96
CA ALA A 148 32.52 -3.90 27.91
C ALA A 148 31.92 -2.71 27.14
N LEU A 149 31.68 -1.58 27.79
CA LEU A 149 31.24 -0.35 27.13
C LEU A 149 32.34 0.32 26.29
N SER A 150 33.62 0.09 26.63
CA SER A 150 34.77 0.52 25.81
C SER A 150 35.04 -0.38 24.60
N LYS A 151 34.27 -1.47 24.38
CA LYS A 151 34.44 -2.35 23.22
C LYS A 151 33.88 -1.72 21.93
N PRO A 152 34.54 -1.88 20.78
CA PRO A 152 34.07 -1.36 19.50
C PRO A 152 32.65 -1.78 19.13
N VAL A 153 31.89 -0.80 18.64
CA VAL A 153 30.52 -0.98 18.15
C VAL A 153 30.50 -1.39 16.68
N ARG A 154 29.32 -1.77 16.17
CA ARG A 154 29.08 -2.10 14.75
C ARG A 154 27.84 -1.36 14.23
N PRO A 155 27.70 -1.16 12.91
CA PRO A 155 26.46 -0.62 12.34
C PRO A 155 25.24 -1.45 12.74
N THR A 156 24.16 -0.76 13.10
CA THR A 156 22.91 -1.36 13.60
C THR A 156 21.71 -0.45 13.25
N LEU A 157 20.49 -1.00 13.23
CA LEU A 157 19.26 -0.21 13.22
C LEU A 157 19.11 0.70 14.46
N ALA A 158 19.75 0.35 15.58
CA ALA A 158 19.77 1.13 16.81
C ALA A 158 21.01 2.05 16.90
N ASP A 159 21.28 2.82 15.84
CA ASP A 159 22.53 3.59 15.69
C ASP A 159 22.77 4.62 16.82
N GLY A 160 21.72 5.16 17.43
CA GLY A 160 21.79 6.01 18.62
C GLY A 160 22.38 5.33 19.87
N LEU A 161 22.47 3.99 19.90
CA LEU A 161 23.13 3.23 20.96
C LEU A 161 24.58 2.83 20.62
N ALA A 162 25.04 3.06 19.39
CA ALA A 162 26.37 2.72 18.89
C ALA A 162 27.44 3.68 19.45
N VAL A 163 27.57 3.67 20.77
CA VAL A 163 28.48 4.49 21.58
C VAL A 163 29.54 3.59 22.20
N GLN A 164 30.80 4.02 22.13
CA GLN A 164 31.95 3.42 22.77
C GLN A 164 32.47 4.36 23.85
N HIS A 165 32.72 3.84 25.04
CA HIS A 165 33.37 4.56 26.14
C HIS A 165 34.88 4.69 25.91
N ASP A 166 35.48 5.69 26.55
CA ASP A 166 36.92 5.73 26.70
C ASP A 166 37.39 4.60 27.62
N VAL A 167 38.69 4.34 27.67
CA VAL A 167 39.29 3.43 28.66
C VAL A 167 39.27 4.05 30.08
N LEU A 168 38.88 5.32 30.20
CA LEU A 168 38.86 6.11 31.44
C LEU A 168 37.46 6.24 32.08
N ASP A 169 36.36 5.93 31.38
CA ASP A 169 34.96 6.04 31.89
C ASP A 169 34.58 4.97 32.96
N GLY A 170 35.57 4.35 33.62
CA GLY A 170 35.36 3.18 34.50
C GLY A 170 34.41 3.41 35.69
N GLU A 171 34.24 4.65 36.14
CA GLU A 171 33.20 5.00 37.11
C GLU A 171 31.78 4.83 36.55
N LEU A 172 31.52 5.28 35.31
CA LEU A 172 30.19 5.15 34.73
C LEU A 172 29.84 3.69 34.47
N GLU A 173 30.78 2.88 33.96
CA GLU A 173 30.54 1.44 33.82
C GLU A 173 30.28 0.76 35.17
N ALA A 174 30.92 1.21 36.25
CA ALA A 174 30.60 0.76 37.61
C ALA A 174 29.20 1.21 38.08
N ARG A 175 28.81 2.47 37.84
CA ARG A 175 27.47 3.00 38.15
C ARG A 175 26.38 2.22 37.37
N VAL A 176 26.57 2.00 36.07
CA VAL A 176 25.66 1.22 35.20
C VAL A 176 25.54 -0.23 35.67
N ARG A 177 26.65 -0.89 36.02
CA ARG A 177 26.64 -2.27 36.54
C ARG A 177 25.96 -2.39 37.90
N GLY A 178 25.98 -1.36 38.74
CA GLY A 178 25.20 -1.30 39.99
C GLY A 178 23.73 -0.92 39.79
N ALA A 179 23.41 -0.23 38.70
CA ALA A 179 22.06 0.20 38.34
C ALA A 179 21.21 -0.92 37.72
N LEU A 180 21.81 -1.88 37.02
CA LEU A 180 21.11 -2.96 36.29
C LEU A 180 20.86 -4.20 37.16
N ASP A 181 19.64 -4.73 37.09
CA ASP A 181 19.29 -6.06 37.62
C ASP A 181 19.34 -7.15 36.55
N GLY A 182 19.44 -6.75 35.28
CA GLY A 182 19.58 -7.63 34.13
C GLY A 182 19.82 -6.85 32.84
N PHE A 183 20.20 -7.55 31.77
CA PHE A 183 20.25 -6.97 30.42
C PHE A 183 19.82 -7.99 29.37
N GLU A 184 19.26 -7.50 28.27
CA GLU A 184 18.76 -8.29 27.16
C GLU A 184 19.47 -7.92 25.86
N LEU A 185 19.67 -8.90 24.97
CA LEU A 185 20.31 -8.72 23.67
C LEU A 185 19.30 -8.82 22.53
N ALA A 186 19.16 -7.74 21.76
CA ALA A 186 18.28 -7.67 20.60
C ALA A 186 19.08 -7.83 19.30
N SER A 187 18.63 -8.72 18.40
CA SER A 187 19.19 -8.81 17.05
C SER A 187 18.66 -7.66 16.17
N GLU A 188 19.26 -7.47 14.99
CA GLU A 188 18.73 -6.53 13.99
C GLU A 188 17.27 -6.83 13.60
N ALA A 189 16.86 -8.10 13.62
CA ALA A 189 15.47 -8.49 13.32
C ALA A 189 14.53 -8.12 14.47
N ASP A 190 14.94 -8.31 15.73
CA ASP A 190 14.14 -7.87 16.88
C ASP A 190 13.95 -6.35 16.90
N ILE A 191 15.01 -5.58 16.61
CA ILE A 191 14.97 -4.12 16.54
C ILE A 191 14.03 -3.67 15.41
N GLY A 192 14.11 -4.31 14.24
CA GLY A 192 13.19 -4.06 13.12
C GLY A 192 11.73 -4.32 13.50
N ASN A 193 11.47 -5.48 14.13
CA ASN A 193 10.15 -5.86 14.61
C ASN A 193 9.61 -4.88 15.65
N ALA A 194 10.43 -4.44 16.61
CA ALA A 194 10.00 -3.49 17.64
C ALA A 194 9.58 -2.12 17.05
N VAL A 195 10.30 -1.62 16.04
CA VAL A 195 9.91 -0.40 15.31
C VAL A 195 8.54 -0.56 14.65
N ILE A 196 8.27 -1.72 14.03
CA ILE A 196 6.97 -1.98 13.37
C ILE A 196 5.86 -2.22 14.39
N ALA A 197 6.14 -2.85 15.53
CA ALA A 197 5.17 -3.04 16.62
C ALA A 197 4.67 -1.69 17.19
N MET A 198 5.60 -0.77 17.50
CA MET A 198 5.26 0.60 17.94
C MET A 198 4.46 1.36 16.88
N LEU A 199 4.84 1.23 15.60
CA LEU A 199 4.19 1.95 14.51
C LEU A 199 2.78 1.42 14.20
N HIS A 200 2.55 0.10 14.25
CA HIS A 200 1.26 -0.49 13.88
C HIS A 200 0.24 -0.54 15.03
N ASN A 201 0.68 -0.65 16.29
CA ASN A 201 -0.23 -0.77 17.44
C ASN A 201 -0.39 0.58 18.16
N GLU A 202 0.70 1.24 18.52
CA GLU A 202 0.69 2.51 19.28
C GLU A 202 0.64 3.75 18.38
N SER A 203 0.76 3.59 17.05
CA SER A 203 0.95 4.70 16.08
C SER A 203 2.20 5.56 16.32
N VAL A 204 3.18 5.07 17.10
CA VAL A 204 4.41 5.80 17.45
C VAL A 204 5.55 5.40 16.52
N LEU A 205 6.03 6.34 15.71
CA LEU A 205 7.21 6.15 14.86
C LEU A 205 8.52 6.33 15.65
N ALA A 206 8.86 5.33 16.46
CA ALA A 206 10.14 5.27 17.17
C ALA A 206 11.32 4.96 16.23
N GLU A 207 12.51 5.47 16.56
CA GLU A 207 13.75 4.99 15.93
C GLU A 207 14.26 3.69 16.57
N GLY A 208 15.11 2.92 15.88
CA GLY A 208 15.55 1.61 16.37
C GLY A 208 16.22 1.64 17.74
N ALA A 209 16.88 2.76 18.08
CA ALA A 209 17.46 2.99 19.40
C ALA A 209 16.41 3.27 20.50
N GLY A 210 15.23 3.78 20.15
CA GLY A 210 14.11 3.99 21.07
C GLY A 210 13.20 2.76 21.19
N ALA A 211 12.92 2.08 20.08
CA ALA A 211 12.02 0.93 20.04
C ALA A 211 12.59 -0.33 20.71
N ILE A 212 13.91 -0.47 20.79
CA ILE A 212 14.61 -1.67 21.31
C ILE A 212 14.16 -2.10 22.71
N ALA A 213 13.71 -1.17 23.57
CA ALA A 213 13.20 -1.49 24.90
C ALA A 213 11.92 -2.37 24.88
N LEU A 214 11.19 -2.42 23.77
CA LEU A 214 10.00 -3.28 23.61
C LEU A 214 10.35 -4.74 23.28
N VAL A 215 11.58 -5.02 22.81
CA VAL A 215 12.01 -6.36 22.36
C VAL A 215 11.77 -7.48 23.39
N PRO A 216 12.07 -7.31 24.70
CA PRO A 216 11.85 -8.38 25.67
C PRO A 216 10.37 -8.74 25.82
N LEU A 217 9.45 -7.78 25.69
CA LEU A 217 8.01 -8.04 25.73
C LEU A 217 7.49 -8.69 24.45
N ILE A 218 8.04 -8.34 23.28
CA ILE A 218 7.73 -9.02 22.00
C ILE A 218 8.17 -10.49 22.03
N ARG A 219 9.22 -10.82 22.78
CA ARG A 219 9.66 -12.21 23.00
C ARG A 219 8.84 -12.94 24.07
N ASP A 220 8.33 -12.24 25.08
CA ASP A 220 7.57 -12.78 26.21
C ASP A 220 6.06 -12.49 26.14
N LEU A 221 5.45 -12.75 24.99
CA LEU A 221 3.99 -12.56 24.77
C LEU A 221 3.09 -13.39 25.70
N ASP A 222 3.65 -14.36 26.41
CA ASP A 222 2.96 -15.20 27.39
C ASP A 222 3.12 -14.70 28.84
N ALA A 223 3.76 -13.53 29.06
CA ALA A 223 4.05 -12.89 30.35
C ALA A 223 4.67 -13.84 31.39
N LYS A 224 5.73 -14.56 30.99
CA LYS A 224 6.43 -15.55 31.83
C LYS A 224 7.54 -14.93 32.67
N GLN A 225 8.35 -14.06 32.06
CA GLN A 225 9.55 -13.40 32.60
C GLN A 225 9.27 -11.95 33.05
N PHE A 226 8.38 -11.25 32.33
CA PHE A 226 7.93 -9.91 32.64
C PHE A 226 6.46 -9.97 33.11
N ARG A 227 6.24 -9.61 34.37
CA ARG A 227 4.98 -9.76 35.11
C ARG A 227 4.76 -8.53 35.99
N GLY A 228 3.50 -8.28 36.34
CA GLY A 228 3.12 -7.08 37.08
C GLY A 228 3.14 -5.84 36.18
N ASN A 229 3.38 -4.68 36.78
CA ASN A 229 3.41 -3.40 36.08
C ASN A 229 4.80 -3.17 35.48
N VAL A 230 4.87 -3.09 34.15
CA VAL A 230 6.12 -2.94 33.40
C VAL A 230 6.13 -1.61 32.66
N VAL A 231 7.12 -0.77 32.95
CA VAL A 231 7.39 0.48 32.22
C VAL A 231 8.39 0.20 31.11
N VAL A 232 8.11 0.67 29.89
CA VAL A 232 9.01 0.58 28.74
C VAL A 232 9.38 2.00 28.29
N ILE A 233 10.65 2.35 28.39
CA ILE A 233 11.14 3.69 28.00
C ILE A 233 11.45 3.70 26.50
N VAL A 234 10.66 4.45 25.73
CA VAL A 234 10.82 4.58 24.28
C VAL A 234 11.40 5.95 23.94
N SER A 235 12.70 6.00 23.61
CA SER A 235 13.43 7.27 23.43
C SER A 235 13.83 7.55 21.97
N GLY A 236 13.13 8.48 21.31
CA GLY A 236 13.53 9.07 20.03
C GLY A 236 12.78 8.54 18.79
N GLY A 237 12.68 9.40 17.77
CA GLY A 237 11.89 9.17 16.55
C GLY A 237 12.58 9.66 15.26
N ASN A 238 13.91 9.68 15.23
CA ASN A 238 14.69 10.28 14.14
C ASN A 238 14.96 9.34 12.95
N ILE A 239 14.05 8.39 12.71
CA ILE A 239 14.23 7.32 11.72
C ILE A 239 14.04 7.83 10.28
N ALA A 240 14.95 7.43 9.37
CA ALA A 240 14.85 7.73 7.95
C ALA A 240 13.91 6.74 7.24
N SER A 241 13.20 7.17 6.20
CA SER A 241 12.23 6.33 5.48
C SER A 241 12.81 5.03 4.94
N ALA A 242 14.08 5.02 4.50
CA ALA A 242 14.76 3.80 4.06
C ALA A 242 14.95 2.78 5.19
N SER A 243 15.18 3.24 6.43
CA SER A 243 15.24 2.38 7.61
C SER A 243 13.86 1.84 7.96
N VAL A 244 12.79 2.65 7.86
CA VAL A 244 11.40 2.17 8.02
C VAL A 244 11.07 1.08 7.01
N THR A 245 11.45 1.25 5.74
CA THR A 245 11.30 0.23 4.69
C THR A 245 12.09 -1.05 5.03
N LYS A 246 13.32 -0.93 5.55
CA LYS A 246 14.11 -2.09 6.02
C LYS A 246 13.40 -2.82 7.16
N CYS A 247 12.83 -2.10 8.13
CA CYS A 247 12.04 -2.70 9.21
C CYS A 247 10.79 -3.42 8.66
N LEU A 248 10.01 -2.79 7.77
CA LEU A 248 8.84 -3.39 7.10
C LEU A 248 9.15 -4.64 6.26
N MET A 249 10.41 -4.83 5.85
CA MET A 249 10.90 -5.99 5.10
C MET A 249 11.57 -7.06 5.99
N THR A 250 11.51 -6.91 7.32
CA THR A 250 12.11 -7.88 8.25
C THR A 250 11.32 -9.19 8.26
N SER A 251 12.02 -10.33 8.21
CA SER A 251 11.39 -11.66 8.28
C SER A 251 11.00 -12.02 9.72
N VAL A 252 9.79 -12.56 9.89
CA VAL A 252 9.22 -12.87 11.20
C VAL A 252 8.82 -14.35 11.27
N ASP A 253 9.58 -15.15 12.02
CA ASP A 253 9.40 -16.60 12.08
C ASP A 253 8.41 -17.08 13.16
N ASP A 254 8.22 -16.35 14.27
CA ASP A 254 7.18 -16.65 15.27
C ASP A 254 5.80 -16.15 14.77
N PRO A 255 4.79 -17.02 14.57
CA PRO A 255 3.48 -16.62 14.08
C PRO A 255 2.73 -15.63 15.00
N ARG A 256 3.01 -15.61 16.31
CA ARG A 256 2.41 -14.70 17.29
C ARG A 256 2.97 -13.29 17.13
N VAL A 257 4.28 -13.18 16.95
CA VAL A 257 4.95 -11.91 16.60
C VAL A 257 4.50 -11.45 15.21
N SER A 258 4.36 -12.37 14.25
CA SER A 258 3.81 -12.07 12.92
C SER A 258 2.40 -11.44 13.02
N ALA A 259 1.52 -12.00 13.87
CA ALA A 259 0.20 -11.44 14.12
C ALA A 259 0.24 -10.07 14.82
N LEU A 260 1.08 -9.89 15.85
CA LEU A 260 1.28 -8.61 16.57
C LEU A 260 1.77 -7.47 15.65
N LEU A 261 2.55 -7.82 14.63
CA LEU A 261 3.07 -6.88 13.63
C LEU A 261 2.09 -6.64 12.46
N GLY A 262 0.91 -7.27 12.47
CA GLY A 262 -0.07 -7.19 11.39
C GLY A 262 0.26 -8.02 10.14
N HIS A 263 1.36 -8.78 10.15
CA HIS A 263 1.74 -9.69 9.06
C HIS A 263 0.82 -10.92 9.06
N ARG A 264 -0.29 -10.85 8.32
CA ARG A 264 -1.19 -12.02 8.14
C ARG A 264 -0.47 -13.11 7.32
N SER A 265 -0.43 -14.31 7.89
CA SER A 265 0.48 -15.41 7.56
C SER A 265 0.62 -15.77 6.07
N ALA A 266 1.84 -15.65 5.54
CA ALA A 266 2.19 -16.03 4.18
C ALA A 266 2.62 -17.50 4.04
N ARG A 267 1.76 -18.47 4.40
CA ARG A 267 1.93 -19.89 4.03
C ARG A 267 0.59 -20.52 3.60
N LEU A 268 0.60 -21.24 2.47
CA LEU A 268 -0.56 -21.89 1.88
C LEU A 268 -0.80 -23.28 2.48
N ALA A 269 -2.03 -23.57 2.88
CA ALA A 269 -2.42 -24.86 3.46
C ALA A 269 -2.82 -25.90 2.39
N SER A 270 -1.97 -26.12 1.39
CA SER A 270 -2.31 -26.89 0.18
C SER A 270 -1.24 -27.92 -0.24
N GLU A 271 -0.76 -28.74 0.69
CA GLU A 271 0.11 -29.90 0.41
C GLU A 271 -0.49 -31.23 0.93
N THR A 272 -1.61 -31.67 0.34
CA THR A 272 -2.08 -33.06 0.47
C THR A 272 -2.76 -33.53 -0.83
N VAL A 273 -2.34 -34.68 -1.35
CA VAL A 273 -2.68 -35.14 -2.72
C VAL A 273 -3.77 -36.22 -2.74
N ARG A 274 -4.72 -36.13 -3.69
CA ARG A 274 -5.33 -37.32 -4.38
C ARG A 274 -5.99 -36.96 -5.72
N LYS A 275 -6.41 -38.00 -6.47
CA LYS A 275 -6.59 -38.00 -7.95
C LYS A 275 -8.03 -38.29 -8.41
N ASP A 276 -8.23 -38.01 -9.71
CA ASP A 276 -9.05 -38.68 -10.75
C ASP A 276 -10.11 -37.74 -11.38
N ARG A 277 -10.53 -37.76 -12.67
CA ARG A 277 -10.15 -38.34 -14.00
C ARG A 277 -11.29 -37.93 -14.97
N CYS A 278 -11.00 -37.45 -16.21
CA CYS A 278 -11.80 -37.42 -17.49
C CYS A 278 -13.35 -37.18 -17.50
N SER A 279 -14.05 -36.74 -18.56
CA SER A 279 -13.84 -36.45 -20.01
C SER A 279 -14.95 -35.46 -20.49
N GLU A 280 -14.75 -34.52 -21.44
CA GLU A 280 -14.95 -34.64 -22.92
C GLU A 280 -16.27 -35.33 -23.37
N THR A 281 -17.08 -34.92 -24.38
CA THR A 281 -17.21 -33.77 -25.34
C THR A 281 -18.67 -33.82 -25.94
N ASP A 282 -19.23 -33.01 -26.85
CA ASP A 282 -18.78 -31.95 -27.80
C ASP A 282 -19.73 -30.71 -27.76
N ALA A 283 -20.34 -30.28 -28.89
CA ALA A 283 -20.74 -28.87 -29.11
C ALA A 283 -21.76 -28.64 -30.26
N ARG A 284 -21.90 -27.35 -30.66
CA ARG A 284 -22.76 -26.73 -31.72
C ARG A 284 -24.24 -26.50 -31.31
N GLY A 285 -24.87 -25.36 -31.57
CA GLY A 285 -24.35 -24.06 -32.07
C GLY A 285 -25.41 -23.20 -32.76
N ALA A 286 -26.02 -22.23 -32.05
CA ALA A 286 -26.95 -21.23 -32.60
C ALA A 286 -26.94 -19.95 -31.75
N ILE A 287 -27.39 -18.81 -32.31
CA ILE A 287 -27.43 -17.52 -31.59
C ILE A 287 -28.77 -17.37 -30.85
N THR A 288 -28.67 -17.35 -29.52
CA THR A 288 -29.74 -17.14 -28.53
C THR A 288 -29.11 -16.43 -27.30
N PRO A 289 -29.85 -15.95 -26.28
CA PRO A 289 -29.31 -15.02 -25.28
C PRO A 289 -28.07 -15.61 -24.59
N LEU A 290 -26.93 -14.95 -24.81
CA LEU A 290 -25.55 -15.44 -24.71
C LEU A 290 -25.41 -16.73 -23.89
N SER A 291 -25.65 -17.88 -24.56
CA SER A 291 -25.55 -19.18 -23.92
C SER A 291 -24.08 -19.44 -23.59
N LEU A 292 -23.74 -19.18 -22.34
CA LEU A 292 -22.39 -19.21 -21.79
C LEU A 292 -21.88 -20.66 -21.72
N ASN A 293 -21.53 -21.21 -22.88
CA ASN A 293 -20.75 -22.42 -23.03
C ASN A 293 -19.28 -22.06 -22.72
N VAL A 294 -19.01 -21.82 -21.43
CA VAL A 294 -17.76 -21.24 -20.94
C VAL A 294 -16.63 -22.26 -21.08
N SER A 295 -15.92 -22.18 -22.20
CA SER A 295 -14.48 -22.43 -22.16
C SER A 295 -13.89 -21.51 -21.09
N SER A 296 -13.42 -22.12 -20.00
CA SER A 296 -12.93 -21.45 -18.80
C SER A 296 -12.13 -20.18 -19.13
N ILE A 297 -12.49 -19.07 -18.48
CA ILE A 297 -11.74 -17.80 -18.55
C ILE A 297 -10.28 -18.09 -18.23
N TRP A 298 -10.05 -18.81 -17.13
CA TRP A 298 -8.71 -19.13 -16.63
C TRP A 298 -7.96 -20.13 -17.53
N ALA A 299 -8.63 -21.08 -18.18
CA ALA A 299 -8.00 -21.92 -19.19
C ALA A 299 -7.59 -21.14 -20.45
N THR A 300 -8.42 -20.19 -20.90
CA THR A 300 -8.12 -19.32 -22.05
C THR A 300 -6.93 -18.41 -21.73
N LEU A 301 -6.90 -17.84 -20.53
CA LEU A 301 -5.79 -17.03 -20.02
C LEU A 301 -4.50 -17.87 -19.89
N LEU A 302 -4.56 -19.07 -19.31
CA LEU A 302 -3.42 -20.00 -19.24
C LEU A 302 -2.89 -20.40 -20.63
N ALA A 303 -3.77 -20.66 -21.60
CA ALA A 303 -3.36 -20.98 -22.97
C ALA A 303 -2.67 -19.79 -23.66
N THR A 304 -3.13 -18.57 -23.41
CA THR A 304 -2.44 -17.34 -23.83
C THR A 304 -1.08 -17.18 -23.14
N LEU A 305 -0.99 -17.52 -21.85
CA LEU A 305 0.26 -17.45 -21.10
C LEU A 305 1.29 -18.50 -21.55
N SER A 306 0.87 -19.75 -21.81
CA SER A 306 1.76 -20.79 -22.39
C SER A 306 2.34 -20.32 -23.72
N ARG A 307 1.52 -19.76 -24.63
CA ARG A 307 2.01 -19.15 -25.87
C ARG A 307 3.01 -18.02 -25.62
N LYS A 308 2.77 -17.14 -24.63
CA LYS A 308 3.75 -16.09 -24.26
C LYS A 308 5.07 -16.66 -23.74
N PHE A 309 5.04 -17.75 -22.96
CA PHE A 309 6.25 -18.44 -22.52
C PHE A 309 6.99 -19.12 -23.68
N ALA A 310 6.29 -19.73 -24.63
CA ALA A 310 6.90 -20.26 -25.84
C ALA A 310 7.58 -19.15 -26.68
N THR A 311 6.89 -18.03 -26.92
CA THR A 311 7.51 -16.87 -27.58
C THR A 311 8.71 -16.33 -26.81
N LEU A 312 8.65 -16.26 -25.48
CA LEU A 312 9.79 -15.88 -24.63
C LEU A 312 10.96 -16.87 -24.76
N PHE A 313 10.70 -18.17 -24.92
CA PHE A 313 11.73 -19.18 -25.15
C PHE A 313 12.41 -19.01 -26.51
N ASP A 314 11.65 -18.69 -27.56
CA ASP A 314 12.17 -18.40 -28.89
C ASP A 314 12.98 -17.08 -28.91
N GLU A 315 12.46 -16.02 -28.27
CA GLU A 315 13.17 -14.75 -28.03
C GLU A 315 14.49 -15.00 -27.25
N LEU A 316 14.51 -15.94 -26.28
CA LEU A 316 15.70 -16.31 -25.50
C LEU A 316 16.77 -17.00 -26.34
N GLN A 317 16.41 -17.86 -27.30
CA GLN A 317 17.40 -18.45 -28.21
C GLN A 317 18.00 -17.38 -29.13
N GLN A 318 17.16 -16.52 -29.73
CA GLN A 318 17.62 -15.43 -30.60
C GLN A 318 18.54 -14.44 -29.87
N HIS A 319 18.24 -14.13 -28.59
CA HIS A 319 19.11 -13.30 -27.77
C HIS A 319 20.47 -13.97 -27.50
N ALA A 320 20.50 -15.28 -27.26
CA ALA A 320 21.76 -16.02 -27.07
C ALA A 320 22.60 -16.09 -28.36
N GLU A 321 21.97 -16.33 -29.51
CA GLU A 321 22.62 -16.29 -30.83
C GLU A 321 23.20 -14.89 -31.13
N TYR A 322 22.44 -13.84 -30.83
CA TYR A 322 22.88 -12.45 -30.99
C TYR A 322 24.10 -12.12 -30.11
N VAL A 323 24.07 -12.52 -28.84
CA VAL A 323 25.17 -12.34 -27.88
C VAL A 323 26.46 -13.02 -28.34
N ASP A 324 26.38 -14.27 -28.83
CA ASP A 324 27.54 -14.99 -29.37
C ASP A 324 28.07 -14.35 -30.66
N HIS A 325 27.19 -14.04 -31.61
CA HIS A 325 27.54 -13.41 -32.88
C HIS A 325 28.26 -12.06 -32.70
N HIS A 326 27.78 -11.23 -31.76
CA HIS A 326 28.36 -9.93 -31.46
C HIS A 326 29.45 -9.97 -30.35
N ARG A 327 29.73 -11.14 -29.78
CA ARG A 327 30.71 -11.36 -28.69
C ARG A 327 30.49 -10.44 -27.48
N LEU A 328 29.24 -10.30 -27.07
CA LEU A 328 28.87 -9.50 -25.90
C LEU A 328 29.18 -10.26 -24.60
N ASP A 329 29.56 -9.52 -23.55
CA ASP A 329 29.79 -10.11 -22.23
C ASP A 329 28.45 -10.45 -21.57
N ALA A 330 28.17 -11.75 -21.44
CA ALA A 330 26.94 -12.27 -20.86
C ALA A 330 27.24 -13.46 -19.97
N HIS A 331 26.76 -13.42 -18.72
CA HIS A 331 27.07 -14.44 -17.73
C HIS A 331 26.33 -15.76 -18.04
N ALA A 332 26.99 -16.69 -18.74
CA ALA A 332 26.38 -17.89 -19.33
C ALA A 332 25.56 -18.76 -18.37
N HIS A 333 25.90 -18.77 -17.08
CA HIS A 333 25.11 -19.46 -16.04
C HIS A 333 23.73 -18.82 -15.81
N VAL A 334 23.63 -17.50 -15.90
CA VAL A 334 22.35 -16.75 -15.74
C VAL A 334 21.47 -16.97 -16.97
N ALA A 335 22.03 -16.83 -18.18
CA ALA A 335 21.30 -17.08 -19.43
C ALA A 335 20.73 -18.51 -19.47
N ARG A 336 21.54 -19.52 -19.11
CA ARG A 336 21.08 -20.92 -19.03
C ARG A 336 19.96 -21.10 -17.99
N HIS A 337 20.10 -20.51 -16.81
CA HIS A 337 19.06 -20.59 -15.77
C HIS A 337 17.71 -20.01 -16.26
N VAL A 338 17.72 -18.87 -16.95
CA VAL A 338 16.50 -18.27 -17.50
C VAL A 338 15.87 -19.16 -18.60
N VAL A 339 16.69 -19.76 -19.48
CA VAL A 339 16.22 -20.72 -20.51
C VAL A 339 15.59 -21.98 -19.88
N ASP A 340 16.25 -22.58 -18.90
CA ASP A 340 15.78 -23.82 -18.25
C ASP A 340 14.52 -23.56 -17.40
N ALA A 341 14.45 -22.43 -16.68
CA ALA A 341 13.25 -22.01 -15.96
C ALA A 341 12.07 -21.74 -16.91
N THR A 342 12.31 -21.06 -18.03
CA THR A 342 11.28 -20.80 -19.07
C THR A 342 10.74 -22.11 -19.65
N ARG A 343 11.62 -23.07 -19.99
CA ARG A 343 11.22 -24.42 -20.43
C ARG A 343 10.35 -25.12 -19.39
N SER A 344 10.78 -25.13 -18.13
CA SER A 344 10.04 -25.79 -17.04
C SER A 344 8.68 -25.14 -16.76
N ALA A 345 8.55 -23.82 -16.97
CA ALA A 345 7.27 -23.12 -16.88
C ALA A 345 6.30 -23.49 -18.02
N ILE A 346 6.78 -23.66 -19.26
CA ILE A 346 5.99 -24.20 -20.38
C ILE A 346 5.48 -25.61 -20.03
N GLU A 347 6.37 -26.50 -19.58
CA GLU A 347 6.03 -27.88 -19.21
C GLU A 347 4.95 -27.93 -18.11
N ARG A 348 5.05 -27.06 -17.09
CA ARG A 348 4.03 -26.91 -16.04
C ARG A 348 2.69 -26.39 -16.59
N LEU A 349 2.71 -25.33 -17.40
CA LEU A 349 1.50 -24.75 -17.99
C LEU A 349 0.77 -25.75 -18.89
N ASP A 350 1.49 -26.43 -19.77
CA ASP A 350 0.92 -27.41 -20.69
C ASP A 350 0.46 -28.67 -19.95
N ALA A 351 1.07 -29.02 -18.81
CA ALA A 351 0.51 -30.05 -17.93
C ALA A 351 -0.85 -29.59 -17.39
N THR A 352 -0.93 -28.41 -16.74
CA THR A 352 -2.19 -27.86 -16.18
C THR A 352 -3.28 -27.59 -17.23
N LEU A 353 -2.92 -27.37 -18.50
CA LEU A 353 -3.87 -27.25 -19.61
C LEU A 353 -4.40 -28.62 -20.10
N ARG A 354 -3.64 -29.70 -19.94
CA ARG A 354 -4.02 -31.07 -20.35
C ARG A 354 -4.75 -31.84 -19.25
N THR A 355 -4.58 -31.50 -17.97
CA THR A 355 -5.29 -32.14 -16.86
C THR A 355 -6.62 -31.42 -16.51
N PRO A 356 -7.67 -32.17 -16.11
CA PRO A 356 -8.86 -31.56 -15.51
C PRO A 356 -8.50 -30.84 -14.20
N HIS A 357 -8.85 -29.56 -14.12
CA HIS A 357 -8.62 -28.69 -12.98
C HIS A 357 -9.81 -27.75 -12.81
N SER A 358 -10.08 -27.32 -11.56
CA SER A 358 -11.10 -26.30 -11.31
C SER A 358 -10.62 -24.94 -11.82
N ASP A 359 -11.56 -24.01 -12.01
CA ASP A 359 -11.23 -22.64 -12.37
C ASP A 359 -10.51 -21.89 -11.23
N ALA A 360 -10.68 -22.33 -9.98
CA ALA A 360 -9.89 -21.84 -8.84
C ALA A 360 -8.41 -22.27 -8.94
N ASP A 361 -8.14 -23.54 -9.27
CA ASP A 361 -6.78 -24.04 -9.49
C ASP A 361 -6.12 -23.32 -10.66
N ARG A 362 -6.83 -23.21 -11.79
CA ARG A 362 -6.35 -22.53 -13.00
C ARG A 362 -6.03 -21.07 -12.75
N ARG A 363 -6.86 -20.38 -11.95
CA ARG A 363 -6.61 -19.01 -11.49
C ARG A 363 -5.38 -18.91 -10.59
N ALA A 364 -5.17 -19.87 -9.68
CA ALA A 364 -3.99 -19.92 -8.83
C ALA A 364 -2.70 -20.17 -9.64
N THR A 365 -2.70 -21.13 -10.56
CA THR A 365 -1.59 -21.36 -11.51
C THR A 365 -1.34 -20.11 -12.35
N TYR A 366 -2.38 -19.46 -12.90
CA TYR A 366 -2.20 -18.23 -13.69
C TYR A 366 -1.56 -17.11 -12.86
N ARG A 367 -2.02 -16.90 -11.62
CA ARG A 367 -1.46 -15.90 -10.69
C ARG A 367 0.04 -16.13 -10.45
N LEU A 368 0.47 -17.38 -10.29
CA LEU A 368 1.88 -17.71 -10.10
C LEU A 368 2.68 -17.53 -11.41
N MET A 369 2.22 -18.15 -12.49
CA MET A 369 2.93 -18.20 -13.77
C MET A 369 3.05 -16.84 -14.46
N ILE A 370 2.11 -15.89 -14.27
CA ILE A 370 2.25 -14.53 -14.84
C ILE A 370 3.32 -13.70 -14.09
N GLN A 371 3.56 -13.98 -12.82
CA GLN A 371 4.66 -13.37 -12.06
C GLN A 371 6.00 -14.00 -12.46
N GLU A 372 6.06 -15.33 -12.62
CA GLU A 372 7.26 -16.03 -13.15
C GLU A 372 7.59 -15.56 -14.59
N TYR A 373 6.59 -15.39 -15.46
CA TYR A 373 6.76 -14.80 -16.79
C TYR A 373 7.39 -13.41 -16.73
N SER A 374 6.87 -12.55 -15.84
CA SER A 374 7.40 -11.20 -15.68
C SER A 374 8.81 -11.20 -15.10
N PHE A 375 9.13 -12.11 -14.18
CA PHE A 375 10.51 -12.27 -13.68
C PHE A 375 11.43 -12.63 -14.85
N LEU A 376 11.19 -13.78 -15.50
CA LEU A 376 12.07 -14.31 -16.56
C LEU A 376 12.23 -13.36 -17.75
N ARG A 377 11.15 -12.67 -18.18
CA ARG A 377 11.23 -11.65 -19.25
C ARG A 377 12.12 -10.46 -18.88
N ASN A 378 12.19 -10.08 -17.59
CA ASN A 378 12.97 -8.92 -17.15
C ASN A 378 14.35 -9.32 -16.59
N SER A 379 14.61 -10.59 -16.25
CA SER A 379 15.90 -11.07 -15.70
C SER A 379 17.12 -10.88 -16.60
N LEU A 380 16.93 -10.65 -17.91
CA LEU A 380 18.01 -10.34 -18.86
C LEU A 380 18.04 -8.87 -19.32
N SER A 381 17.15 -8.02 -18.82
CA SER A 381 17.16 -6.58 -19.12
C SER A 381 18.08 -5.84 -18.15
N TRP A 382 19.31 -5.55 -18.57
CA TRP A 382 20.32 -4.87 -17.74
C TRP A 382 20.11 -3.34 -17.76
N SER A 383 18.90 -2.90 -17.43
CA SER A 383 18.41 -1.56 -17.76
C SER A 383 19.01 -0.46 -16.88
N SER A 384 19.86 0.37 -17.50
CA SER A 384 20.04 1.77 -17.09
C SER A 384 18.74 2.55 -17.33
N ALA A 385 18.46 3.56 -16.50
CA ALA A 385 17.35 4.50 -16.73
C ALA A 385 17.57 5.41 -17.96
N SER A 386 18.73 5.38 -18.60
CA SER A 386 18.97 6.08 -19.88
C SER A 386 19.90 5.24 -20.75
N SER A 387 19.40 4.78 -21.90
CA SER A 387 20.10 3.79 -22.74
C SER A 387 20.57 4.31 -24.11
N ASP A 388 20.13 5.50 -24.55
CA ASP A 388 20.53 6.18 -25.80
C ASP A 388 22.06 6.38 -25.98
N GLN A 389 22.84 6.20 -24.93
CA GLN A 389 24.31 6.32 -24.94
C GLN A 389 25.03 4.96 -24.92
N SER A 390 24.29 3.84 -24.84
CA SER A 390 24.88 2.51 -24.83
C SER A 390 25.46 2.13 -26.20
N ARG A 391 26.58 1.40 -26.18
CA ARG A 391 27.18 0.76 -27.37
C ARG A 391 27.06 -0.76 -27.36
N CYS A 392 26.47 -1.33 -26.31
CA CYS A 392 26.08 -2.73 -26.19
C CYS A 392 24.56 -2.86 -26.09
N VAL A 393 24.03 -4.02 -26.45
CA VAL A 393 22.61 -4.33 -26.30
C VAL A 393 22.27 -4.47 -24.82
N MET A 394 21.34 -3.64 -24.34
CA MET A 394 20.91 -3.57 -22.93
C MET A 394 19.53 -4.20 -22.70
N PHE A 395 18.72 -4.29 -23.76
CA PHE A 395 17.39 -4.86 -23.73
C PHE A 395 17.38 -6.25 -24.33
N PHE A 396 16.57 -7.12 -23.72
CA PHE A 396 16.30 -8.45 -24.21
C PHE A 396 15.72 -8.46 -25.65
N ASP A 397 14.89 -7.46 -26.00
CA ASP A 397 14.36 -7.23 -27.34
C ASP A 397 15.31 -6.32 -28.17
N PRO A 398 15.92 -6.80 -29.27
CA PRO A 398 16.78 -5.99 -30.13
C PRO A 398 16.07 -4.79 -30.79
N GLN A 399 14.75 -4.83 -30.95
CA GLN A 399 13.97 -3.73 -31.53
C GLN A 399 13.93 -2.52 -30.59
N GLU A 400 13.94 -2.74 -29.27
CA GLU A 400 13.99 -1.64 -28.28
C GLU A 400 15.37 -0.94 -28.29
N ASN A 401 16.45 -1.64 -28.66
CA ASN A 401 17.78 -1.03 -28.86
C ASN A 401 17.89 -0.18 -30.15
N SER A 402 16.90 -0.23 -31.05
CA SER A 402 16.92 0.41 -32.37
C SER A 402 15.73 1.36 -32.63
N GLY A 403 14.98 1.71 -31.58
CA GLY A 403 13.87 2.67 -31.65
C GLY A 403 14.32 4.11 -31.94
N ALA A 404 13.49 4.86 -32.67
CA ALA A 404 13.75 6.26 -33.05
C ALA A 404 13.44 7.29 -31.93
N THR A 405 13.34 6.86 -30.68
CA THR A 405 12.88 7.65 -29.53
C THR A 405 13.66 7.27 -28.27
N VAL A 406 13.92 8.25 -27.40
CA VAL A 406 14.67 8.06 -26.13
C VAL A 406 14.17 6.85 -25.37
N ASN A 407 15.01 5.82 -25.24
CA ASN A 407 14.61 4.57 -24.62
C ASN A 407 14.84 4.65 -23.09
N TYR A 408 13.78 5.05 -22.42
CA TYR A 408 13.63 5.19 -20.98
C TYR A 408 12.13 5.10 -20.63
N ASP A 409 11.72 4.08 -19.84
CA ASP A 409 10.34 3.82 -19.39
C ASP A 409 9.50 5.05 -19.00
N ARG A 410 10.11 6.11 -18.46
CA ARG A 410 9.41 7.37 -18.13
C ARG A 410 8.76 8.05 -19.34
N TYR A 411 9.25 7.80 -20.55
CA TYR A 411 8.63 8.24 -21.81
C TYR A 411 7.66 7.20 -22.40
N GLY A 412 7.69 5.97 -21.87
CA GLY A 412 6.94 4.81 -22.33
C GLY A 412 7.82 3.77 -23.04
N SER A 413 7.24 2.60 -23.34
CA SER A 413 7.87 1.52 -24.12
C SER A 413 6.91 0.94 -25.18
N MET A 414 7.43 0.11 -26.08
CA MET A 414 6.57 -0.57 -27.07
C MET A 414 5.63 -1.58 -26.41
N LEU A 415 6.02 -2.19 -25.29
CA LEU A 415 5.15 -3.05 -24.48
C LEU A 415 4.00 -2.25 -23.84
N LEU A 416 4.29 -1.06 -23.28
CA LEU A 416 3.29 -0.15 -22.75
C LEU A 416 2.25 0.18 -23.83
N ARG A 417 2.69 0.63 -25.00
CA ARG A 417 1.78 1.07 -26.06
C ARG A 417 0.92 -0.05 -26.63
N LYS A 418 1.46 -1.26 -26.74
CA LYS A 418 0.69 -2.48 -27.09
C LYS A 418 -0.40 -2.78 -26.04
N LYS A 419 -0.08 -2.68 -24.75
CA LYS A 419 -1.05 -2.88 -23.65
C LYS A 419 -2.12 -1.77 -23.61
N GLU A 420 -1.75 -0.51 -23.82
CA GLU A 420 -2.69 0.62 -23.87
C GLU A 420 -3.80 0.40 -24.92
N ILE A 421 -3.42 0.01 -26.14
CA ILE A 421 -4.36 -0.26 -27.23
C ILE A 421 -5.26 -1.47 -26.91
N SER A 422 -4.70 -2.55 -26.37
CA SER A 422 -5.44 -3.74 -25.95
C SER A 422 -6.46 -3.45 -24.84
N LEU A 423 -6.11 -2.60 -23.87
CA LEU A 423 -7.03 -2.18 -22.81
C LEU A 423 -8.13 -1.24 -23.33
N LEU A 424 -7.80 -0.30 -24.22
CA LEU A 424 -8.76 0.60 -24.86
C LEU A 424 -9.84 -0.19 -25.62
N GLN A 425 -9.43 -1.22 -26.38
CA GLN A 425 -10.34 -2.15 -27.06
C GLN A 425 -11.16 -2.99 -26.08
N SER A 426 -10.55 -3.50 -25.01
CA SER A 426 -11.22 -4.35 -24.02
C SER A 426 -12.31 -3.59 -23.25
N LEU A 427 -12.04 -2.32 -22.90
CA LEU A 427 -13.00 -1.37 -22.33
C LEU A 427 -14.12 -0.97 -23.32
N GLY A 428 -13.93 -1.21 -24.63
CA GLY A 428 -14.93 -0.95 -25.65
C GLY A 428 -14.90 0.46 -26.25
N PHE A 429 -13.77 1.15 -26.12
CA PHE A 429 -13.53 2.46 -26.71
C PHE A 429 -12.91 2.34 -28.12
N ASP A 430 -13.19 3.32 -28.98
CA ASP A 430 -12.69 3.33 -30.36
C ASP A 430 -11.22 3.78 -30.44
N VAL A 431 -10.35 2.88 -30.92
CA VAL A 431 -8.91 3.10 -31.12
C VAL A 431 -8.62 4.11 -32.25
N ALA A 432 -9.56 4.36 -33.17
CA ALA A 432 -9.38 5.39 -34.19
C ALA A 432 -9.45 6.80 -33.57
N GLN A 433 -10.46 7.05 -32.73
CA GLN A 433 -10.79 8.37 -32.16
C GLN A 433 -10.16 8.68 -30.79
N ASN A 434 -9.82 7.66 -30.00
CA ASN A 434 -9.42 7.81 -28.60
C ASN A 434 -8.02 7.21 -28.35
N ASP A 435 -7.43 7.58 -27.23
CA ASP A 435 -6.22 6.99 -26.66
C ASP A 435 -6.44 6.61 -25.20
N LEU A 436 -5.68 5.60 -24.75
CA LEU A 436 -5.56 5.22 -23.34
C LEU A 436 -4.12 5.46 -22.87
N LEU A 437 -3.97 6.02 -21.68
CA LEU A 437 -2.71 6.17 -20.97
C LEU A 437 -2.75 5.29 -19.72
N LEU A 438 -1.90 4.26 -19.68
CA LEU A 438 -1.77 3.36 -18.53
C LEU A 438 -0.79 3.95 -17.50
N VAL A 439 -1.16 3.94 -16.22
CA VAL A 439 -0.44 4.62 -15.13
C VAL A 439 -0.34 3.75 -13.87
N SER A 440 0.56 4.13 -12.95
CA SER A 440 0.93 3.36 -11.76
C SER A 440 -0.17 3.16 -10.71
N SER A 441 -1.22 3.97 -10.68
CA SER A 441 -2.38 3.79 -9.78
C SER A 441 -3.60 4.59 -10.24
N GLY A 442 -4.78 4.34 -9.67
CA GLY A 442 -5.98 5.16 -9.90
C GLY A 442 -5.79 6.62 -9.49
N GLN A 443 -5.06 6.88 -8.40
CA GLN A 443 -4.69 8.25 -8.01
C GLN A 443 -3.69 8.89 -8.97
N ALA A 444 -2.76 8.11 -9.55
CA ALA A 444 -1.90 8.61 -10.61
C ALA A 444 -2.70 8.96 -11.89
N ALA A 445 -3.82 8.27 -12.16
CA ALA A 445 -4.73 8.62 -13.26
C ALA A 445 -5.45 9.94 -13.00
N TYR A 446 -5.97 10.13 -11.78
CA TYR A 446 -6.54 11.41 -11.36
C TYR A 446 -5.50 12.55 -11.42
N GLY A 447 -4.30 12.36 -10.86
CA GLY A 447 -3.23 13.37 -10.85
C GLY A 447 -2.74 13.78 -12.25
N VAL A 448 -2.77 12.85 -13.23
CA VAL A 448 -2.52 13.19 -14.65
C VAL A 448 -3.63 14.07 -15.23
N ILE A 449 -4.89 13.80 -14.88
CA ILE A 449 -6.03 14.65 -15.25
C ILE A 449 -5.94 16.02 -14.55
N GLU A 450 -5.66 16.07 -13.25
CA GLU A 450 -5.54 17.32 -12.51
C GLU A 450 -4.38 18.18 -13.02
N SER A 451 -3.20 17.59 -13.26
CA SER A 451 -2.06 18.31 -13.85
C SER A 451 -2.37 18.86 -15.25
N PHE A 452 -3.12 18.13 -16.07
CA PHE A 452 -3.62 18.64 -17.36
C PHE A 452 -4.61 19.79 -17.15
N LEU A 453 -5.61 19.63 -16.29
CA LEU A 453 -6.62 20.64 -16.02
C LEU A 453 -5.99 21.93 -15.46
N LEU A 454 -5.06 21.85 -14.51
CA LEU A 454 -4.33 22.99 -13.95
C LEU A 454 -3.46 23.75 -14.98
N SER A 455 -3.02 23.08 -16.05
CA SER A 455 -2.20 23.70 -17.10
C SER A 455 -3.03 24.24 -18.29
N GLU A 456 -4.26 23.78 -18.47
CA GLU A 456 -5.03 23.99 -19.71
C GLU A 456 -6.48 24.51 -19.52
N VAL A 457 -7.04 24.48 -18.30
CA VAL A 457 -8.49 24.67 -18.08
C VAL A 457 -8.83 25.42 -16.79
N LEU A 458 -8.16 25.09 -15.69
CA LEU A 458 -8.37 25.68 -14.37
C LEU A 458 -7.48 26.91 -14.23
N HIS A 459 -8.12 28.05 -14.10
CA HIS A 459 -7.48 29.35 -13.91
C HIS A 459 -8.09 30.03 -12.68
N ALA A 460 -7.53 31.17 -12.27
CA ALA A 460 -8.07 31.91 -11.13
C ALA A 460 -9.53 32.33 -11.38
N GLY A 461 -10.43 31.88 -10.50
CA GLY A 461 -11.88 32.09 -10.61
C GLY A 461 -12.64 31.05 -11.42
N THR A 462 -12.00 30.01 -11.96
CA THR A 462 -12.72 28.93 -12.66
C THR A 462 -13.67 28.19 -11.73
N VAL A 463 -14.91 27.98 -12.16
CA VAL A 463 -15.91 27.19 -11.43
C VAL A 463 -15.88 25.73 -11.86
N ILE A 464 -15.91 24.83 -10.87
CA ILE A 464 -15.98 23.38 -10.99
C ILE A 464 -17.32 22.92 -10.41
N ALA A 465 -18.07 22.11 -11.16
CA ALA A 465 -19.27 21.44 -10.69
C ALA A 465 -18.99 19.95 -10.39
N THR A 466 -19.72 19.34 -9.44
CA THR A 466 -19.66 17.90 -9.18
C THR A 466 -21.05 17.26 -9.11
N SER A 467 -21.14 15.96 -9.39
CA SER A 467 -22.21 15.12 -8.87
C SER A 467 -22.31 15.18 -7.34
N PRO A 468 -23.45 14.77 -6.72
CA PRO A 468 -23.64 14.86 -5.25
C PRO A 468 -22.60 14.10 -4.42
N TYR A 469 -21.98 13.10 -5.03
CA TYR A 469 -20.74 12.48 -4.58
C TYR A 469 -19.80 12.33 -5.79
N ILE A 470 -18.51 12.46 -5.51
CA ILE A 470 -17.39 11.97 -6.30
C ILE A 470 -16.42 11.29 -5.32
N TYR A 471 -15.51 10.45 -5.82
CA TYR A 471 -14.54 9.77 -4.96
C TYR A 471 -13.69 10.74 -4.09
N PHE A 472 -13.54 10.42 -2.79
CA PHE A 472 -13.18 11.40 -1.77
C PHE A 472 -11.75 11.96 -1.91
N GLU A 473 -10.77 11.13 -2.27
CA GLU A 473 -9.38 11.57 -2.49
C GLU A 473 -9.28 12.59 -3.63
N ALA A 474 -10.13 12.50 -4.66
CA ALA A 474 -10.22 13.48 -5.73
C ALA A 474 -10.93 14.77 -5.26
N LEU A 475 -12.00 14.65 -4.46
CA LEU A 475 -12.67 15.79 -3.83
C LEU A 475 -11.70 16.60 -2.93
N GLU A 476 -10.90 15.90 -2.12
CA GLU A 476 -9.91 16.47 -1.19
C GLU A 476 -8.80 17.23 -1.94
N GLN A 477 -8.36 16.72 -3.10
CA GLN A 477 -7.43 17.41 -3.99
C GLN A 477 -8.07 18.70 -4.57
N LEU A 478 -9.30 18.63 -5.12
CA LEU A 478 -10.03 19.81 -5.60
C LEU A 478 -10.26 20.87 -4.51
N GLN A 479 -10.60 20.46 -3.28
CA GLN A 479 -10.83 21.37 -2.16
C GLN A 479 -9.56 22.11 -1.70
N ARG A 480 -8.36 21.62 -2.03
CA ARG A 480 -7.08 22.32 -1.76
C ARG A 480 -6.79 23.43 -2.77
N LEU A 481 -7.43 23.44 -3.95
CA LEU A 481 -7.19 24.40 -5.02
C LEU A 481 -7.84 25.76 -4.71
N ARG A 482 -7.19 26.57 -3.85
CA ARG A 482 -7.70 27.88 -3.37
C ARG A 482 -8.00 28.95 -4.45
N HIS A 483 -7.76 28.67 -5.72
CA HIS A 483 -7.98 29.59 -6.84
C HIS A 483 -9.18 29.21 -7.74
N VAL A 484 -9.86 28.10 -7.46
CA VAL A 484 -11.10 27.67 -8.15
C VAL A 484 -12.27 27.61 -7.16
N TYR A 485 -13.49 27.65 -7.67
CA TYR A 485 -14.71 27.49 -6.87
C TYR A 485 -15.33 26.11 -7.11
N LEU A 486 -15.73 25.41 -6.05
CA LEU A 486 -16.25 24.05 -6.12
C LEU A 486 -17.71 23.98 -5.67
N HIS A 487 -18.60 23.64 -6.59
CA HIS A 487 -20.05 23.60 -6.35
C HIS A 487 -20.58 22.18 -6.59
N ARG A 488 -21.41 21.68 -5.66
CA ARG A 488 -21.95 20.32 -5.70
C ARG A 488 -23.43 20.32 -6.11
N ALA A 489 -23.83 19.45 -7.03
CA ALA A 489 -25.24 19.29 -7.38
C ALA A 489 -26.05 18.77 -6.17
N PRO A 490 -27.24 19.34 -5.90
CA PRO A 490 -28.05 18.93 -4.75
C PRO A 490 -28.81 17.61 -4.97
N SER A 491 -28.83 17.05 -6.19
CA SER A 491 -29.45 15.75 -6.47
C SER A 491 -28.79 15.01 -7.63
N TRP A 492 -29.09 13.71 -7.73
CA TRP A 492 -28.60 12.80 -8.77
C TRP A 492 -29.30 12.96 -10.13
N HIS A 493 -30.36 13.77 -10.23
CA HIS A 493 -31.14 13.93 -11.45
C HIS A 493 -30.41 14.86 -12.46
N PRO A 494 -30.24 14.48 -13.75
CA PRO A 494 -29.46 15.25 -14.73
C PRO A 494 -29.77 16.75 -14.80
N ASN A 495 -31.04 17.16 -14.73
CA ASN A 495 -31.42 18.58 -14.74
C ASN A 495 -30.72 19.37 -13.62
N SER A 496 -30.59 18.79 -12.43
CA SER A 496 -30.05 19.44 -11.23
C SER A 496 -28.58 19.80 -11.37
N LEU A 497 -27.82 19.03 -12.17
CA LEU A 497 -26.44 19.36 -12.53
C LEU A 497 -26.38 20.30 -13.73
N ILE A 498 -27.29 20.18 -14.71
CA ILE A 498 -27.38 21.11 -15.85
C ILE A 498 -27.67 22.54 -15.37
N GLU A 499 -28.67 22.70 -14.49
CA GLU A 499 -29.05 23.97 -13.86
C GLU A 499 -27.90 24.56 -13.02
N LEU A 500 -27.11 23.72 -12.34
CA LEU A 500 -25.92 24.18 -11.61
C LEU A 500 -24.81 24.65 -12.56
N VAL A 501 -24.47 23.84 -13.56
CA VAL A 501 -23.39 24.12 -14.52
C VAL A 501 -23.66 25.39 -15.31
N GLU A 502 -24.91 25.66 -15.66
CA GLU A 502 -25.28 26.87 -16.41
C GLU A 502 -25.44 28.11 -15.52
N ARG A 503 -25.93 27.96 -14.29
CA ARG A 503 -26.06 29.09 -13.35
C ARG A 503 -24.71 29.64 -12.90
N GLU A 504 -23.75 28.76 -12.64
CA GLU A 504 -22.41 29.13 -12.14
C GLU A 504 -21.35 29.20 -13.26
N ASP A 505 -21.74 29.01 -14.53
CA ASP A 505 -20.86 28.84 -15.71
C ASP A 505 -19.68 27.86 -15.48
N ALA A 506 -19.96 26.71 -14.86
CA ALA A 506 -18.95 25.73 -14.52
C ALA A 506 -18.22 25.20 -15.78
N ARG A 507 -16.89 25.19 -15.74
CA ARG A 507 -16.04 24.83 -16.89
C ARG A 507 -15.52 23.40 -16.84
N VAL A 508 -15.45 22.83 -15.64
CA VAL A 508 -15.16 21.41 -15.41
C VAL A 508 -16.29 20.80 -14.58
N VAL A 509 -16.72 19.61 -14.95
CA VAL A 509 -17.82 18.87 -14.31
C VAL A 509 -17.32 17.46 -13.97
N PHE A 510 -17.20 17.15 -12.68
CA PHE A 510 -16.82 15.82 -12.21
C PHE A 510 -18.06 14.93 -12.00
N LEU A 511 -17.98 13.69 -12.48
CA LEU A 511 -19.09 12.76 -12.59
C LEU A 511 -18.69 11.33 -12.19
N ASP A 512 -19.36 10.80 -11.17
CA ASP A 512 -19.41 9.36 -10.90
C ASP A 512 -20.71 8.80 -11.55
N PRO A 513 -20.65 7.93 -12.58
CA PRO A 513 -21.84 7.33 -13.18
C PRO A 513 -22.56 6.35 -12.24
N LEU A 514 -21.82 5.80 -11.27
CA LEU A 514 -22.30 4.92 -10.21
C LEU A 514 -21.52 5.23 -8.93
N ALA A 515 -22.19 5.77 -7.92
CA ALA A 515 -21.57 6.19 -6.68
C ALA A 515 -21.19 5.00 -5.77
N ASN A 516 -19.99 5.02 -5.20
CA ASN A 516 -19.57 4.09 -4.14
C ASN A 516 -20.16 4.51 -2.77
N LEU A 517 -21.49 4.58 -2.70
CA LEU A 517 -22.29 4.92 -1.52
C LEU A 517 -23.21 3.76 -1.12
N GLY A 518 -23.71 3.78 0.12
CA GLY A 518 -24.63 2.75 0.63
C GLY A 518 -25.92 2.57 -0.17
N THR A 519 -26.34 3.61 -0.91
CA THR A 519 -27.51 3.63 -1.80
C THR A 519 -27.19 3.32 -3.26
N MET A 520 -25.90 3.27 -3.63
CA MET A 520 -25.41 3.06 -5.00
C MET A 520 -26.16 3.86 -6.09
N ASN A 521 -26.40 5.17 -5.83
CA ASN A 521 -27.03 6.06 -6.81
C ASN A 521 -26.23 6.14 -8.12
N SER A 522 -26.93 6.26 -9.24
CA SER A 522 -26.35 6.35 -10.58
C SER A 522 -26.82 7.61 -11.32
N ILE A 523 -26.04 8.04 -12.31
CA ILE A 523 -26.41 9.11 -13.25
C ILE A 523 -26.63 8.50 -14.62
N ASP A 524 -27.85 8.65 -15.15
CA ASP A 524 -28.15 8.26 -16.52
C ASP A 524 -27.51 9.24 -17.52
N LEU A 525 -26.31 8.87 -18.00
CA LEU A 525 -25.56 9.65 -18.98
C LEU A 525 -26.24 9.73 -20.36
N GLN A 526 -27.10 8.77 -20.73
CA GLN A 526 -27.85 8.83 -21.98
C GLN A 526 -28.96 9.87 -21.88
N ALA A 527 -29.75 9.80 -20.80
CA ALA A 527 -30.77 10.81 -20.48
C ALA A 527 -30.16 12.20 -20.24
N PHE A 528 -28.90 12.27 -19.78
CA PHE A 528 -28.12 13.51 -19.70
C PHE A 528 -27.79 14.07 -21.08
N ALA A 529 -27.19 13.27 -21.97
CA ALA A 529 -26.84 13.71 -23.33
C ALA A 529 -28.05 14.15 -24.14
N VAL A 530 -29.20 13.48 -24.00
CA VAL A 530 -30.47 13.93 -24.61
C VAL A 530 -30.91 15.31 -24.09
N ARG A 531 -30.71 15.61 -22.81
CA ARG A 531 -31.02 16.92 -22.20
C ARG A 531 -30.04 18.03 -22.55
N LEU A 532 -28.88 17.69 -23.15
CA LEU A 532 -27.96 18.66 -23.75
C LEU A 532 -28.34 19.07 -25.18
N SER A 533 -29.34 18.43 -25.79
CA SER A 533 -29.81 18.79 -27.13
C SER A 533 -30.28 20.26 -27.19
N GLY A 534 -29.64 21.07 -28.03
CA GLY A 534 -29.90 22.50 -28.16
C GLY A 534 -29.08 23.40 -27.22
N ARG A 535 -28.13 22.85 -26.45
CA ARG A 535 -27.20 23.58 -25.58
C ARG A 535 -25.77 23.45 -26.13
N ASP A 536 -25.02 24.54 -26.18
CA ASP A 536 -23.58 24.48 -26.49
C ASP A 536 -22.76 24.33 -25.21
N TRP A 537 -22.21 23.12 -25.02
CA TRP A 537 -21.30 22.76 -23.94
C TRP A 537 -19.89 22.41 -24.46
N SER A 538 -19.58 22.70 -25.73
CA SER A 538 -18.29 22.41 -26.39
C SER A 538 -17.07 23.06 -25.71
N ASN A 539 -17.30 24.13 -24.94
CA ASN A 539 -16.29 24.84 -24.15
C ASN A 539 -16.16 24.35 -22.69
N ARG A 540 -16.86 23.26 -22.32
CA ARG A 540 -16.81 22.62 -20.99
C ARG A 540 -16.16 21.24 -21.04
N TRP A 541 -15.68 20.79 -19.89
CA TRP A 541 -15.03 19.51 -19.70
C TRP A 541 -15.81 18.63 -18.73
N PHE A 542 -16.02 17.37 -19.09
CA PHE A 542 -16.46 16.31 -18.18
C PHE A 542 -15.27 15.46 -17.76
N VAL A 543 -15.15 15.21 -16.46
CA VAL A 543 -14.22 14.25 -15.88
C VAL A 543 -15.04 13.12 -15.28
N ILE A 544 -14.87 11.90 -15.78
CA ILE A 544 -15.72 10.76 -15.43
C ILE A 544 -14.88 9.66 -14.77
N ASP A 545 -15.21 9.28 -13.53
CA ASP A 545 -14.65 8.08 -12.90
C ASP A 545 -15.46 6.85 -13.34
N GLY A 546 -14.86 6.02 -14.17
CA GLY A 546 -15.44 4.78 -14.67
C GLY A 546 -15.32 3.59 -13.72
N THR A 547 -14.57 3.68 -12.62
CA THR A 547 -14.08 2.52 -11.83
C THR A 547 -15.19 1.56 -11.40
N MET A 548 -16.35 2.08 -10.98
CA MET A 548 -17.48 1.26 -10.52
C MET A 548 -18.21 0.53 -11.67
N VAL A 549 -18.06 0.98 -12.91
CA VAL A 549 -18.75 0.52 -14.13
C VAL A 549 -17.76 0.22 -15.27
N SER A 550 -16.53 -0.16 -14.92
CA SER A 550 -15.36 -0.33 -15.79
C SER A 550 -15.64 -1.14 -17.06
N GLY A 551 -15.52 -0.52 -18.23
CA GLY A 551 -15.80 -1.13 -19.55
C GLY A 551 -17.28 -1.38 -19.87
N GLY A 552 -18.19 -1.01 -18.96
CA GLY A 552 -19.64 -1.16 -19.08
C GLY A 552 -20.35 -0.01 -19.80
N ILE A 553 -19.73 1.18 -19.89
CA ILE A 553 -20.26 2.38 -20.54
C ILE A 553 -19.23 2.95 -21.52
N ASN A 554 -19.58 3.14 -22.79
CA ASN A 554 -18.78 3.95 -23.72
C ASN A 554 -19.27 5.41 -23.70
N VAL A 555 -18.65 6.22 -22.84
CA VAL A 555 -18.97 7.64 -22.70
C VAL A 555 -18.67 8.46 -23.96
N PHE A 556 -17.69 8.05 -24.77
CA PHE A 556 -17.29 8.74 -26.01
C PHE A 556 -18.26 8.51 -27.18
N SER A 557 -19.07 7.44 -27.15
CA SER A 557 -20.21 7.29 -28.06
C SER A 557 -21.47 8.01 -27.59
N ILE A 558 -21.64 8.22 -26.28
CA ILE A 558 -22.75 9.02 -25.72
C ILE A 558 -22.50 10.52 -26.00
N PHE A 559 -21.30 11.02 -25.66
CA PHE A 559 -20.91 12.40 -25.91
C PHE A 559 -20.02 12.49 -27.17
N ASN A 560 -20.65 12.38 -28.34
CA ASN A 560 -19.98 12.27 -29.65
C ASN A 560 -20.17 13.48 -30.61
N LYS A 561 -21.05 14.43 -30.31
CA LYS A 561 -21.37 15.56 -31.20
C LYS A 561 -20.49 16.80 -30.92
N PRO A 562 -20.40 17.77 -31.86
CA PRO A 562 -19.62 19.00 -31.67
C PRO A 562 -20.08 19.87 -30.49
N GLU A 563 -21.39 19.93 -30.20
CA GLU A 563 -21.96 20.73 -29.11
C GLU A 563 -21.81 20.10 -27.71
N HIS A 564 -21.38 18.83 -27.65
CA HIS A 564 -21.20 18.09 -26.40
C HIS A 564 -19.88 18.46 -25.69
N PRO A 565 -19.80 18.31 -24.35
CA PRO A 565 -18.58 18.60 -23.59
C PRO A 565 -17.41 17.69 -23.96
N LYS A 566 -16.20 18.23 -23.80
CA LYS A 566 -14.94 17.49 -23.96
C LYS A 566 -14.80 16.48 -22.82
N LEU A 567 -14.33 15.26 -23.12
CA LEU A 567 -14.28 14.18 -22.15
C LEU A 567 -12.85 13.83 -21.70
N LEU A 568 -12.69 13.70 -20.39
CA LEU A 568 -11.63 12.94 -19.73
C LEU A 568 -12.29 11.80 -18.94
N TYR A 569 -11.80 10.58 -19.12
CA TYR A 569 -12.31 9.39 -18.43
C TYR A 569 -11.15 8.73 -17.69
N TYR A 570 -11.37 8.19 -16.49
CA TYR A 570 -10.34 7.46 -15.77
C TYR A 570 -10.91 6.31 -14.94
N GLU A 571 -10.05 5.35 -14.59
CA GLU A 571 -10.41 4.27 -13.65
C GLU A 571 -9.22 3.85 -12.78
N SER A 572 -9.53 3.32 -11.60
CA SER A 572 -8.60 2.46 -10.84
C SER A 572 -8.54 1.06 -11.47
N GLY A 573 -7.52 0.82 -12.30
CA GLY A 573 -7.20 -0.49 -12.87
C GLY A 573 -6.81 -1.57 -11.84
N SER A 574 -6.70 -1.20 -10.56
CA SER A 574 -6.62 -2.13 -9.41
C SER A 574 -7.94 -2.78 -9.02
N LYS A 575 -9.05 -2.49 -9.71
CA LYS A 575 -10.36 -3.14 -9.48
C LYS A 575 -10.60 -4.25 -10.52
N TYR A 576 -11.56 -4.06 -11.43
CA TYR A 576 -11.99 -5.10 -12.37
C TYR A 576 -10.94 -5.45 -13.44
N LEU A 577 -10.09 -4.50 -13.88
CA LEU A 577 -9.14 -4.70 -14.99
C LEU A 577 -8.03 -5.72 -14.72
N GLN A 578 -7.71 -6.01 -13.45
CA GLN A 578 -6.76 -7.09 -13.12
C GLN A 578 -7.43 -8.46 -12.92
N LEU A 579 -8.71 -8.60 -13.29
CA LEU A 579 -9.48 -9.85 -13.18
C LEU A 579 -9.45 -10.47 -11.77
N GLY A 580 -9.36 -9.63 -10.73
CA GLY A 580 -9.25 -10.04 -9.33
C GLY A 580 -7.87 -10.54 -8.89
N LEU A 581 -6.85 -10.45 -9.75
CA LEU A 581 -5.48 -10.90 -9.44
C LEU A 581 -4.71 -9.94 -8.53
N ASP A 582 -4.91 -8.62 -8.63
CA ASP A 582 -4.29 -7.62 -7.73
C ASP A 582 -2.78 -7.86 -7.53
N LEU A 583 -2.01 -7.70 -8.62
CA LEU A 583 -0.57 -8.00 -8.71
C LEU A 583 0.32 -6.74 -8.70
N GLN A 584 -0.28 -5.59 -9.04
CA GLN A 584 0.31 -4.26 -8.92
C GLN A 584 -0.81 -3.23 -8.77
N MET A 585 -0.47 -2.01 -8.35
CA MET A 585 -1.36 -0.88 -8.56
C MET A 585 -1.43 -0.51 -10.05
N ALA A 586 -2.59 -0.02 -10.47
CA ALA A 586 -2.84 0.42 -11.84
C ALA A 586 -3.93 1.49 -11.89
N GLY A 587 -3.82 2.38 -12.87
CA GLY A 587 -4.89 3.28 -13.30
C GLY A 587 -4.87 3.45 -14.82
N VAL A 588 -5.98 3.91 -15.38
CA VAL A 588 -6.08 4.25 -16.80
C VAL A 588 -6.68 5.65 -16.94
N VAL A 589 -6.20 6.42 -17.91
CA VAL A 589 -6.86 7.63 -18.41
C VAL A 589 -7.23 7.39 -19.88
N VAL A 590 -8.45 7.70 -20.28
CA VAL A 590 -8.92 7.63 -21.67
C VAL A 590 -9.36 9.03 -22.12
N CYS A 591 -8.96 9.41 -23.34
CA CYS A 591 -9.21 10.74 -23.89
C CYS A 591 -9.37 10.70 -25.42
N ARG A 592 -9.88 11.79 -26.00
CA ARG A 592 -9.81 12.01 -27.46
C ARG A 592 -8.34 12.23 -27.87
N LYS A 593 -7.92 11.70 -29.03
CA LYS A 593 -6.54 11.84 -29.51
C LYS A 593 -6.04 13.29 -29.61
N SER A 594 -6.93 14.23 -29.90
CA SER A 594 -6.64 15.67 -29.98
C SER A 594 -6.09 16.31 -28.70
N VAL A 595 -6.12 15.61 -27.55
CA VAL A 595 -5.51 16.06 -26.29
C VAL A 595 -4.59 15.01 -25.64
N SER A 596 -4.36 13.88 -26.32
CA SER A 596 -3.54 12.75 -25.85
C SER A 596 -2.11 13.17 -25.54
N ASP A 597 -1.47 13.92 -26.44
CA ASP A 597 -0.09 14.39 -26.27
C ASP A 597 0.11 15.23 -24.99
N LYS A 598 -0.88 16.05 -24.63
CA LYS A 598 -0.84 16.90 -23.43
C LYS A 598 -0.94 16.07 -22.14
N LEU A 599 -1.82 15.07 -22.12
CA LEU A 599 -1.93 14.11 -21.03
C LEU A 599 -0.70 13.19 -20.95
N ALA A 600 -0.07 12.86 -22.08
CA ALA A 600 1.18 12.10 -22.11
C ALA A 600 2.35 12.90 -21.54
N ILE A 601 2.43 14.21 -21.84
CA ILE A 601 3.37 15.14 -21.22
C ILE A 601 3.15 15.24 -19.71
N ALA A 602 1.91 15.39 -19.25
CA ALA A 602 1.58 15.40 -17.81
C ALA A 602 2.00 14.09 -17.13
N ARG A 603 1.63 12.92 -17.69
CA ARG A 603 2.04 11.58 -17.22
C ARG A 603 3.55 11.42 -17.10
N ARG A 604 4.29 11.83 -18.13
CA ARG A 604 5.76 11.78 -18.15
C ARG A 604 6.37 12.69 -17.09
N ASN A 605 5.87 13.92 -16.96
CA ASN A 605 6.40 14.92 -16.03
C ASN A 605 6.16 14.52 -14.56
N LEU A 606 5.02 13.91 -14.25
CA LEU A 606 4.69 13.36 -12.93
C LEU A 606 5.39 12.03 -12.61
N GLY A 607 6.06 11.39 -13.59
CA GLY A 607 6.61 10.04 -13.43
C GLY A 607 5.54 8.94 -13.27
N ALA A 608 4.30 9.22 -13.66
CA ALA A 608 3.12 8.38 -13.41
C ALA A 608 3.01 7.14 -14.32
N VAL A 609 3.95 6.93 -15.25
CA VAL A 609 3.95 5.81 -16.21
C VAL A 609 4.04 4.45 -15.50
N MET A 610 3.35 3.44 -16.04
CA MET A 610 3.55 2.05 -15.61
C MET A 610 4.78 1.43 -16.31
N TYR A 611 5.77 1.00 -15.53
CA TYR A 611 7.03 0.41 -16.00
C TYR A 611 6.88 -1.00 -16.62
N GLN A 612 7.83 -1.39 -17.47
CA GLN A 612 7.93 -2.67 -18.22
C GLN A 612 7.65 -3.91 -17.33
N SER A 613 8.23 -3.94 -16.13
CA SER A 613 8.10 -5.03 -15.13
C SER A 613 6.74 -5.07 -14.40
N SER A 614 5.94 -4.01 -14.52
CA SER A 614 4.54 -3.97 -14.04
C SER A 614 3.56 -4.31 -15.18
N ILE A 615 3.81 -3.81 -16.39
CA ILE A 615 3.01 -4.16 -17.58
C ILE A 615 3.07 -5.67 -17.86
N SER A 616 4.26 -6.28 -17.69
CA SER A 616 4.49 -7.72 -17.90
C SER A 616 3.67 -8.62 -16.97
N ARG A 617 3.26 -8.12 -15.79
CA ARG A 617 2.35 -8.78 -14.83
C ARG A 617 0.87 -8.48 -15.08
N PHE A 618 0.54 -7.57 -15.99
CA PHE A 618 -0.86 -7.22 -16.27
C PHE A 618 -1.47 -8.28 -17.21
N PRO A 619 -2.62 -8.89 -16.87
CA PRO A 619 -3.22 -9.96 -17.67
C PRO A 619 -3.52 -9.55 -19.12
N ASP A 620 -3.51 -10.53 -20.03
CA ASP A 620 -3.80 -10.37 -21.45
C ASP A 620 -5.16 -10.98 -21.78
N TYR A 621 -6.14 -10.14 -22.10
CA TYR A 621 -7.52 -10.53 -22.37
C TYR A 621 -8.12 -9.69 -23.51
N ASP A 622 -9.23 -10.18 -24.07
CA ASP A 622 -10.06 -9.46 -25.03
C ASP A 622 -11.34 -8.90 -24.35
N ARG A 623 -12.11 -8.05 -25.05
CA ARG A 623 -13.39 -7.52 -24.55
C ARG A 623 -14.40 -8.62 -24.18
N ARG A 624 -14.36 -9.77 -24.87
CA ARG A 624 -15.28 -10.89 -24.63
C ARG A 624 -14.96 -11.56 -23.30
N ILE A 625 -13.71 -11.93 -23.03
CA ILE A 625 -13.25 -12.48 -21.74
C ILE A 625 -13.59 -11.50 -20.62
N TYR A 626 -13.30 -10.21 -20.81
CA TYR A 626 -13.59 -9.18 -19.82
C TYR A 626 -15.09 -9.09 -19.49
N LEU A 627 -15.95 -8.94 -20.50
CA LEU A 627 -17.41 -8.89 -20.30
C LEU A 627 -17.98 -10.22 -19.80
N THR A 628 -17.43 -11.38 -20.18
CA THR A 628 -17.81 -12.68 -19.60
C THR A 628 -17.55 -12.70 -18.09
N ARG A 629 -16.41 -12.16 -17.62
CA ARG A 629 -16.16 -12.00 -16.19
C ARG A 629 -17.16 -11.04 -15.54
N MET A 630 -17.40 -9.88 -16.14
CA MET A 630 -18.33 -8.89 -15.57
C MET A 630 -19.79 -9.37 -15.53
N ALA A 631 -20.20 -10.25 -16.44
CA ALA A 631 -21.49 -10.93 -16.40
C ALA A 631 -21.60 -11.93 -15.24
N LEU A 632 -20.52 -12.68 -14.91
CA LEU A 632 -20.48 -13.55 -13.73
C LEU A 632 -20.62 -12.73 -12.42
N LEU A 633 -19.90 -11.61 -12.32
CA LEU A 633 -20.01 -10.71 -11.16
C LEU A 633 -21.42 -10.10 -11.05
N THR A 634 -22.00 -9.68 -12.19
CA THR A 634 -23.36 -9.11 -12.26
C THR A 634 -24.40 -10.12 -11.78
N ARG A 635 -24.35 -11.36 -12.27
CA ARG A 635 -25.23 -12.46 -11.82
C ARG A 635 -25.12 -12.69 -10.31
N ASN A 636 -23.91 -12.70 -9.76
CA ASN A 636 -23.69 -12.92 -8.33
C ASN A 636 -24.18 -11.72 -7.48
N ALA A 637 -24.00 -10.50 -7.97
CA ALA A 637 -24.48 -9.28 -7.31
C ALA A 637 -26.01 -9.21 -7.33
N GLU A 638 -26.65 -9.55 -8.45
CA GLU A 638 -28.10 -9.62 -8.59
C GLU A 638 -28.72 -10.68 -7.70
N ALA A 639 -28.12 -11.88 -7.62
CA ALA A 639 -28.59 -12.96 -6.74
C ALA A 639 -28.56 -12.53 -5.25
N LEU A 640 -27.47 -11.91 -4.81
CA LEU A 640 -27.32 -11.39 -3.45
C LEU A 640 -28.29 -10.23 -3.18
N PHE A 641 -28.37 -9.26 -4.09
CA PHE A 641 -29.26 -8.09 -3.98
C PHE A 641 -30.74 -8.50 -3.90
N ALA A 642 -31.20 -9.38 -4.81
CA ALA A 642 -32.58 -9.86 -4.83
C ALA A 642 -32.92 -10.59 -3.52
N ARG A 643 -32.05 -11.49 -3.04
CA ARG A 643 -32.28 -12.19 -1.77
C ARG A 643 -32.22 -11.28 -0.55
N LEU A 644 -31.42 -10.22 -0.53
CA LEU A 644 -31.42 -9.23 0.57
C LEU A 644 -32.63 -8.29 0.55
N LYS A 645 -33.23 -8.06 -0.62
CA LYS A 645 -34.36 -7.15 -0.83
C LYS A 645 -35.71 -7.84 -0.67
N ASP A 646 -35.84 -9.03 -1.23
CA ASP A 646 -37.11 -9.76 -1.36
C ASP A 646 -37.32 -10.80 -0.23
N ASP A 647 -36.39 -10.88 0.73
CA ASP A 647 -36.58 -11.66 1.96
C ASP A 647 -37.48 -10.91 2.95
N ALA A 648 -38.54 -11.57 3.42
CA ALA A 648 -39.61 -10.92 4.16
C ALA A 648 -39.13 -10.20 5.43
N GLU A 649 -38.23 -10.81 6.20
CA GLU A 649 -37.72 -10.22 7.45
C GLU A 649 -36.73 -9.08 7.18
N LEU A 650 -35.84 -9.25 6.20
CA LEU A 650 -34.86 -8.23 5.85
C LEU A 650 -35.47 -7.03 5.11
N SER A 651 -36.57 -7.22 4.38
CA SER A 651 -37.23 -6.17 3.58
C SER A 651 -37.75 -4.99 4.40
N GLU A 652 -38.04 -5.19 5.69
CA GLU A 652 -38.42 -4.11 6.62
C GLU A 652 -37.21 -3.43 7.28
N HIS A 653 -36.06 -4.12 7.33
CA HIS A 653 -34.90 -3.72 8.12
C HIS A 653 -33.69 -3.25 7.30
N LEU A 654 -33.62 -3.53 6.00
CA LEU A 654 -32.48 -3.19 5.14
C LEU A 654 -32.82 -2.14 4.07
N ASP A 655 -31.83 -1.35 3.71
CA ASP A 655 -31.79 -0.53 2.51
C ASP A 655 -30.61 -1.02 1.65
N PRO A 656 -30.81 -2.05 0.80
CA PRO A 656 -29.77 -2.59 -0.06
C PRO A 656 -29.60 -1.74 -1.33
N GLY A 657 -28.36 -1.39 -1.65
CA GLY A 657 -27.97 -0.63 -2.84
C GLY A 657 -27.37 -1.53 -3.92
N TYR A 658 -27.94 -1.51 -5.12
CA TYR A 658 -27.41 -2.08 -6.35
C TYR A 658 -28.08 -1.38 -7.55
N PRO A 659 -27.36 -1.08 -8.65
CA PRO A 659 -27.95 -0.45 -9.85
C PRO A 659 -28.79 -1.44 -10.67
N SER A 660 -29.87 -1.99 -10.11
CA SER A 660 -30.68 -3.05 -10.75
C SER A 660 -31.38 -2.63 -12.06
N ASN A 661 -31.30 -1.35 -12.42
CA ASN A 661 -31.76 -0.79 -13.69
C ASN A 661 -30.63 -0.61 -14.74
N TRP A 662 -29.43 -1.15 -14.51
CA TRP A 662 -28.24 -0.99 -15.37
C TRP A 662 -28.51 -1.22 -16.88
N GLY A 663 -29.34 -2.22 -17.21
CA GLY A 663 -29.74 -2.48 -18.60
C GLY A 663 -30.56 -1.35 -19.23
N ASN A 664 -31.42 -0.68 -18.44
CA ASN A 664 -32.20 0.48 -18.89
C ASN A 664 -31.33 1.74 -19.02
N LEU A 665 -30.22 1.83 -18.27
CA LEU A 665 -29.17 2.84 -18.43
C LEU A 665 -28.25 2.54 -19.64
N GLY A 666 -28.50 1.43 -20.34
CA GLY A 666 -27.74 0.95 -21.49
C GLY A 666 -26.31 0.52 -21.17
N TRP A 667 -26.06 0.05 -19.94
CA TRP A 667 -24.77 -0.48 -19.53
C TRP A 667 -24.62 -1.94 -19.97
N ALA A 668 -23.39 -2.39 -20.23
CA ALA A 668 -23.13 -3.79 -20.60
C ALA A 668 -23.19 -4.77 -19.41
N HIS A 669 -23.22 -4.28 -18.18
CA HIS A 669 -23.27 -5.07 -16.93
C HIS A 669 -23.63 -4.18 -15.73
N GLY A 670 -24.11 -4.78 -14.64
CA GLY A 670 -24.40 -4.07 -13.38
C GLY A 670 -23.19 -3.90 -12.44
N GLY A 671 -22.14 -4.71 -12.63
CA GLY A 671 -20.91 -4.67 -11.83
C GLY A 671 -20.83 -5.81 -10.81
N GLY A 672 -20.01 -5.65 -9.77
CA GLY A 672 -19.75 -6.69 -8.76
C GLY A 672 -19.78 -6.19 -7.31
N VAL A 673 -20.54 -5.14 -7.03
CA VAL A 673 -20.66 -4.53 -5.68
C VAL A 673 -22.12 -4.44 -5.29
N VAL A 674 -22.45 -4.91 -4.08
CA VAL A 674 -23.75 -4.73 -3.41
C VAL A 674 -23.50 -4.02 -2.09
N ALA A 675 -24.23 -2.93 -1.86
CA ALA A 675 -24.23 -2.21 -0.60
C ALA A 675 -25.44 -2.59 0.26
N VAL A 676 -25.30 -2.51 1.58
CA VAL A 676 -26.37 -2.78 2.55
C VAL A 676 -26.27 -1.77 3.69
N ARG A 677 -27.34 -0.98 3.86
CA ARG A 677 -27.54 -0.12 5.03
C ARG A 677 -28.57 -0.75 5.95
N LEU A 678 -28.36 -0.68 7.26
CA LEU A 678 -29.33 -1.10 8.27
C LEU A 678 -30.30 0.06 8.52
N ARG A 679 -31.61 -0.14 8.49
CA ARG A 679 -32.59 0.95 8.73
C ARG A 679 -32.65 1.38 10.20
N LYS A 680 -32.28 0.51 11.15
CA LYS A 680 -32.25 0.85 12.57
C LYS A 680 -31.12 1.84 12.87
N THR A 681 -31.49 3.03 13.33
CA THR A 681 -30.57 4.08 13.80
C THR A 681 -29.55 3.52 14.80
N GLY A 682 -28.31 3.98 14.70
CA GLY A 682 -27.20 3.55 15.56
C GLY A 682 -26.43 2.32 15.04
N LEU A 683 -27.06 1.38 14.31
CA LEU A 683 -26.36 0.16 13.86
C LEU A 683 -25.38 0.39 12.69
N ASN A 684 -25.55 1.47 11.92
CA ASN A 684 -24.60 1.88 10.88
C ASN A 684 -23.40 2.63 11.50
N ASN A 685 -22.59 1.92 12.29
CA ASN A 685 -21.32 2.41 12.83
C ASN A 685 -20.25 1.30 12.70
N HIS A 686 -18.96 1.66 12.79
CA HIS A 686 -17.88 0.69 12.59
C HIS A 686 -17.94 -0.50 13.55
N ALA A 687 -18.08 -0.29 14.86
CA ALA A 687 -18.12 -1.40 15.83
C ALA A 687 -19.29 -2.38 15.57
N CYS A 688 -20.49 -1.87 15.24
CA CYS A 688 -21.62 -2.74 14.90
C CYS A 688 -21.43 -3.47 13.56
N LEU A 689 -20.92 -2.79 12.53
CA LEU A 689 -20.69 -3.41 11.22
C LEU A 689 -19.53 -4.41 11.24
N ASP A 690 -18.47 -4.15 12.00
CA ASP A 690 -17.36 -5.08 12.19
C ASP A 690 -17.77 -6.31 13.01
N ALA A 691 -18.60 -6.15 14.05
CA ALA A 691 -19.20 -7.28 14.77
C ALA A 691 -20.08 -8.17 13.87
N LEU A 692 -20.91 -7.55 13.02
CA LEU A 692 -21.70 -8.26 12.01
C LEU A 692 -20.81 -8.98 10.98
N ILE A 693 -19.71 -8.35 10.53
CA ILE A 693 -18.74 -8.99 9.65
C ILE A 693 -18.10 -10.21 10.32
N ASP A 694 -17.71 -10.10 11.59
CA ASP A 694 -16.99 -11.18 12.27
C ASP A 694 -17.94 -12.36 12.58
N GLN A 695 -19.23 -12.10 12.84
CA GLN A 695 -20.29 -13.11 12.86
C GLN A 695 -20.49 -13.76 11.47
N LEU A 696 -20.52 -12.98 10.38
CA LEU A 696 -20.61 -13.48 9.01
C LEU A 696 -19.43 -14.40 8.66
N LEU A 697 -18.20 -14.06 9.06
CA LEU A 697 -17.03 -14.90 8.86
C LEU A 697 -17.09 -16.22 9.66
N GLU A 698 -17.66 -16.19 10.86
CA GLU A 698 -17.87 -17.38 11.70
C GLU A 698 -18.90 -18.33 11.09
N GLU A 699 -20.05 -17.81 10.69
CA GLU A 699 -21.11 -18.62 10.06
C GLU A 699 -20.69 -19.14 8.67
N CYS A 700 -19.95 -18.37 7.88
CA CYS A 700 -19.36 -18.86 6.63
C CYS A 700 -18.35 -19.98 6.87
N ARG A 701 -17.48 -19.87 7.89
CA ARG A 701 -16.53 -20.94 8.27
C ARG A 701 -17.25 -22.22 8.71
N ARG A 702 -18.34 -22.11 9.49
CA ARG A 702 -19.19 -23.24 9.89
C ARG A 702 -19.87 -23.91 8.70
N ALA A 703 -20.43 -23.11 7.79
CA ALA A 703 -21.06 -23.59 6.56
C ALA A 703 -20.07 -24.09 5.48
N ARG A 704 -18.75 -23.91 5.69
CA ARG A 704 -17.67 -24.19 4.73
C ARG A 704 -17.81 -23.40 3.42
N VAL A 705 -18.25 -22.15 3.52
CA VAL A 705 -18.39 -21.22 2.38
C VAL A 705 -17.32 -20.14 2.48
N ALA A 706 -16.78 -19.71 1.33
CA ALA A 706 -15.75 -18.68 1.28
C ALA A 706 -16.32 -17.27 1.44
N LEU A 707 -15.85 -16.52 2.44
CA LEU A 707 -16.05 -15.08 2.60
C LEU A 707 -14.79 -14.45 3.19
N THR A 708 -14.39 -13.28 2.71
CA THR A 708 -13.15 -12.59 3.15
C THR A 708 -13.45 -11.18 3.65
N LYS A 709 -12.99 -10.83 4.86
CA LYS A 709 -13.00 -9.44 5.34
C LYS A 709 -11.89 -8.65 4.64
N GLY A 710 -12.25 -7.59 3.92
CA GLY A 710 -11.28 -6.75 3.22
C GLY A 710 -11.89 -5.66 2.35
N VAL A 711 -11.20 -4.53 2.27
CA VAL A 711 -11.55 -3.40 1.40
C VAL A 711 -11.21 -3.66 -0.08
N SER A 712 -11.48 -2.67 -0.93
CA SER A 712 -11.45 -2.75 -2.40
C SER A 712 -12.51 -3.72 -2.97
N PHE A 713 -12.58 -3.85 -4.30
CA PHE A 713 -13.58 -4.67 -5.00
C PHE A 713 -13.08 -5.18 -6.35
N GLY A 714 -13.83 -6.11 -6.95
CA GLY A 714 -13.51 -6.72 -8.25
C GLY A 714 -12.70 -8.01 -8.16
N PHE A 715 -12.51 -8.57 -6.96
CA PHE A 715 -11.81 -9.83 -6.69
C PHE A 715 -12.54 -11.07 -7.22
N SER A 716 -11.87 -12.21 -7.22
CA SER A 716 -12.43 -13.51 -7.64
C SER A 716 -13.11 -14.30 -6.53
N THR A 717 -13.05 -13.81 -5.29
CA THR A 717 -13.71 -14.37 -4.10
C THR A 717 -14.39 -13.23 -3.38
N THR A 718 -15.62 -13.47 -2.90
CA THR A 718 -16.47 -12.46 -2.30
C THR A 718 -15.82 -11.87 -1.05
N ARG A 719 -15.78 -10.53 -1.01
CA ARG A 719 -15.29 -9.76 0.13
C ARG A 719 -16.40 -8.97 0.79
N VAL A 720 -16.28 -8.78 2.10
CA VAL A 720 -17.14 -7.90 2.89
C VAL A 720 -16.30 -6.84 3.61
N SER A 721 -16.83 -5.62 3.71
CA SER A 721 -16.18 -4.48 4.38
C SER A 721 -17.20 -3.54 5.00
N ALA A 722 -16.87 -2.95 6.15
CA ALA A 722 -17.55 -1.75 6.65
C ALA A 722 -17.01 -0.55 5.86
N ALA A 723 -17.76 -0.12 4.85
CA ALA A 723 -17.37 0.96 3.95
C ALA A 723 -17.93 2.29 4.45
N ALA A 724 -17.04 3.20 4.85
CA ALA A 724 -17.38 4.61 4.98
C ALA A 724 -17.23 5.32 3.63
N ALA A 725 -18.13 6.23 3.31
CA ALA A 725 -17.83 7.32 2.40
C ALA A 725 -17.19 8.43 3.24
N MET A 726 -15.91 8.76 3.04
CA MET A 726 -15.21 9.82 3.79
C MET A 726 -15.66 11.24 3.37
N ALA A 727 -16.92 11.40 2.98
CA ALA A 727 -17.59 12.69 2.85
C ALA A 727 -18.36 12.94 4.14
N ASP A 728 -18.21 14.14 4.71
CA ASP A 728 -18.64 14.47 6.07
C ASP A 728 -20.07 14.01 6.41
N ASN A 729 -20.22 13.41 7.59
CA ASN A 729 -21.48 12.99 8.21
C ASN A 729 -22.25 11.83 7.51
N MET A 730 -21.68 11.14 6.52
CA MET A 730 -22.26 9.91 5.97
C MET A 730 -21.95 8.70 6.87
N PRO A 731 -22.96 7.98 7.41
CA PRO A 731 -22.70 6.78 8.21
C PRO A 731 -22.16 5.63 7.35
N PRO A 732 -21.25 4.78 7.88
CA PRO A 732 -20.73 3.63 7.14
C PRO A 732 -21.82 2.60 6.83
N PHE A 733 -21.58 1.79 5.80
CA PHE A 733 -22.48 0.75 5.33
C PHE A 733 -21.74 -0.56 5.10
N LEU A 734 -22.46 -1.69 5.16
CA LEU A 734 -21.88 -2.99 4.83
C LEU A 734 -21.77 -3.10 3.31
N ARG A 735 -20.59 -3.38 2.77
CA ARG A 735 -20.36 -3.52 1.32
C ARG A 735 -19.79 -4.89 1.00
N PHE A 736 -20.52 -5.63 0.17
CA PHE A 736 -20.06 -6.85 -0.46
C PHE A 736 -19.47 -6.54 -1.85
N SER A 737 -18.24 -6.96 -2.10
CA SER A 737 -17.72 -7.16 -3.46
C SER A 737 -17.88 -8.63 -3.78
N VAL A 738 -18.85 -9.01 -4.62
CA VAL A 738 -19.02 -10.41 -5.02
C VAL A 738 -17.86 -10.88 -5.91
N GLY A 739 -17.61 -12.19 -5.92
CA GLY A 739 -16.54 -12.83 -6.68
C GLY A 739 -17.05 -13.69 -7.84
N GLU A 740 -16.21 -14.65 -8.24
CA GLU A 740 -16.42 -15.58 -9.35
C GLU A 740 -17.10 -16.89 -8.89
N GLU A 741 -17.72 -16.92 -7.71
CA GLU A 741 -18.42 -18.09 -7.17
C GLU A 741 -19.40 -18.68 -8.19
N THR A 742 -19.49 -20.02 -8.25
CA THR A 742 -20.52 -20.71 -9.03
C THR A 742 -21.93 -20.40 -8.50
N PRO A 743 -23.01 -20.64 -9.27
CA PRO A 743 -24.37 -20.42 -8.78
C PRO A 743 -24.70 -21.18 -7.48
N GLU A 744 -24.12 -22.37 -7.28
CA GLU A 744 -24.32 -23.17 -6.06
C GLU A 744 -23.56 -22.59 -4.85
N GLU A 745 -22.29 -22.21 -5.03
CA GLU A 745 -21.50 -21.54 -3.98
C GLU A 745 -22.11 -20.19 -3.60
N MET A 746 -22.53 -19.40 -4.59
CA MET A 746 -23.14 -18.09 -4.37
C MET A 746 -24.52 -18.20 -3.70
N ALA A 747 -25.31 -19.24 -4.00
CA ALA A 747 -26.57 -19.51 -3.31
C ALA A 747 -26.34 -19.80 -1.82
N LYS A 748 -25.39 -20.69 -1.50
CA LYS A 748 -25.00 -21.03 -0.11
C LYS A 748 -24.45 -19.82 0.64
N LEU A 749 -23.62 -19.00 -0.02
CA LEU A 749 -23.09 -17.76 0.55
C LEU A 749 -24.21 -16.77 0.86
N THR A 750 -25.14 -16.60 -0.08
CA THR A 750 -26.29 -15.70 0.07
C THR A 750 -27.22 -16.14 1.19
N GLU A 751 -27.47 -17.44 1.34
CA GLU A 751 -28.26 -18.00 2.44
C GLU A 751 -27.62 -17.72 3.81
N VAL A 752 -26.31 -17.92 3.95
CA VAL A 752 -25.57 -17.59 5.18
C VAL A 752 -25.62 -16.10 5.46
N ILE A 753 -25.38 -15.25 4.45
CA ILE A 753 -25.44 -13.78 4.61
C ILE A 753 -26.83 -13.33 5.09
N VAL A 754 -27.90 -13.80 4.44
CA VAL A 754 -29.29 -13.46 4.79
C VAL A 754 -29.61 -13.89 6.23
N ARG A 755 -29.32 -15.15 6.59
CA ARG A 755 -29.56 -15.67 7.94
C ARG A 755 -28.82 -14.85 9.02
N THR A 756 -27.53 -14.62 8.83
CA THR A 756 -26.70 -13.93 9.83
C THR A 756 -27.10 -12.47 10.00
N ILE A 757 -27.45 -11.76 8.92
CA ILE A 757 -27.95 -10.37 9.03
C ILE A 757 -29.29 -10.34 9.77
N ALA A 758 -30.21 -11.28 9.52
CA ALA A 758 -31.47 -11.36 10.24
C ALA A 758 -31.28 -11.64 11.74
N GLU A 759 -30.40 -12.58 12.10
CA GLU A 759 -30.00 -12.86 13.48
C GLU A 759 -29.42 -11.63 14.18
N PHE A 760 -28.49 -10.92 13.52
CA PHE A 760 -27.87 -9.71 14.06
C PHE A 760 -28.88 -8.57 14.27
N VAL A 761 -29.80 -8.36 13.33
CA VAL A 761 -30.84 -7.33 13.46
C VAL A 761 -31.82 -7.68 14.59
N ARG A 762 -32.19 -8.95 14.77
CA ARG A 762 -33.00 -9.41 15.93
C ARG A 762 -32.28 -9.20 17.27
N ALA A 763 -30.99 -9.54 17.36
CA ALA A 763 -30.20 -9.31 18.57
C ALA A 763 -30.04 -7.80 18.88
N GLY A 764 -29.77 -6.99 17.85
CA GLY A 764 -29.73 -5.53 17.93
C GLY A 764 -31.09 -4.87 18.18
N ALA A 765 -32.21 -5.58 18.01
CA ALA A 765 -33.52 -5.17 18.50
C ALA A 765 -33.58 -5.29 20.03
N ALA A 766 -33.30 -6.48 20.57
CA ALA A 766 -33.45 -6.81 22.00
C ALA A 766 -32.45 -6.10 22.94
N LEU A 767 -31.27 -5.67 22.46
CA LEU A 767 -30.28 -4.93 23.25
C LEU A 767 -30.61 -3.43 23.44
N LEU A 768 -31.74 -2.96 22.91
CA LEU A 768 -32.15 -1.55 22.90
C LEU A 768 -33.66 -1.40 23.20
N SER A 769 -34.23 -2.37 23.92
CA SER A 769 -35.64 -2.45 24.32
C SER A 769 -35.77 -2.84 25.79
#